data_AF-A0AAP5C4S2-F1
#
_entry.id   AF-A0AAP5C4S2-F1
#
_cell.length_a   1.000
_cell.length_b   1.000
_cell.length_c   1.000
_cell.angle_alpha   90.00
_cell.angle_beta   90.00
_cell.angle_gamma   90.00
#
_symmetry.space_group_name_H-M   'P 1'
#
loop_
_entity.id
_entity.type
_entity.pdbx_description
1 polymer ?
#
loop_
_entity_poly.entity_id
_entity_poly.type
_entity_poly.pdbx_seq_one_letter_code
_entity_poly.pdbx_strand_id
1 'polypeptide(L)'
;MQDVTQRQCKVVSDSRWSLSTFMEFYERILSPRIFQPYGMLLAGEIASDIDAGFAVKDVLEVACGTGVITASLYEDLARPRGLRLVASDLSQIAVDMARRVLNPEIQQNVPLLADVDMAELPFDDNSFDVIVCGFGLMFPPDKARVAREFRRVLRPGGRVYATMFHYNQLFELTRQQSQLHFGMPSRLMDAALSLTDPSPITRAFAIEGLSRANDVPAGLHPLSFSLDAAGAREFLFNACILLEEFNQCDTRTREHYLDLMLAQFGKDVPDQCYRVEAWLLRGQADPANAGTTVDIASPDFSPLVRCQQLTHRASSAGVECAISVQEAQGLAAFTAAKAEFLAEYPGFPDASVEKMRNEEYARLDEQHVTYLDHVGGTLPPESLLEQDLQALKHAILGNPHSGSKASQAAYQEARDAIYAFFDCSPDEYEVIFTANASSAIRLVAESFPFQPCTQLLLTKDNHTSVHGLREYARAKGASVKYIPLDDDLLLHDDLMRRALQRLGDGAPHLLAFPAQSNATGARHDLAWIARAQAHGAMVLCDAAALVPQARLDCGTLQPDFVVASFYKIFGYPTGAGCLLARRSSLQLLRPPSFAGGGVCYYSGPWSPTERLLYRDAGQRFEVGTPNYAAFPAIARGFAFVARMGGAEALALHSTALARWIEVRLAALRHTVRGDTPLCRVYGPPAQRKGATVMLNFFDCYGSIVPHARVKHLADRFGITLRNGCFCNLGAVQQATYATAGAEHCELDKTGKILDCTAFDEKILDKGDCGAVRISFGLGSNFADAYRFLMFATCLLDTDVSGLEGVLAASDPEADAGSPRTAPAVPA
;
A
#
# COMPACT_ATOMS: atom_id res chain seq x y z
N MET A 1 12.62 -30.64 47.17
CA MET A 1 11.72 -31.63 46.54
C MET A 1 10.30 -31.20 46.88
N GLN A 2 9.49 -30.94 45.84
CA GLN A 2 8.12 -30.37 45.85
C GLN A 2 8.09 -28.88 46.26
N ASP A 3 7.54 -27.93 45.50
CA ASP A 3 6.49 -27.98 44.49
C ASP A 3 6.69 -26.79 43.51
N VAL A 4 7.23 -27.05 42.31
CA VAL A 4 7.29 -26.07 41.21
C VAL A 4 6.10 -26.39 40.33
N THR A 5 5.03 -25.61 40.51
CA THR A 5 3.81 -25.69 39.73
C THR A 5 4.17 -25.53 38.25
N GLN A 6 4.09 -26.63 37.50
CA GLN A 6 4.18 -26.65 36.05
C GLN A 6 3.17 -25.64 35.49
N ARG A 7 3.65 -24.51 34.97
CA ARG A 7 2.89 -23.64 34.06
C ARG A 7 2.58 -24.46 32.79
N GLN A 8 1.47 -25.20 32.80
CA GLN A 8 0.91 -25.81 31.60
C GLN A 8 0.37 -24.70 30.69
N CYS A 9 1.23 -24.14 29.83
CA CYS A 9 0.80 -23.41 28.64
C CYS A 9 1.00 -24.32 27.43
N LYS A 10 -0.12 -24.71 26.82
CA LYS A 10 -0.21 -25.60 25.66
C LYS A 10 0.66 -25.06 24.52
N VAL A 11 1.41 -25.94 23.88
CA VAL A 11 1.91 -25.75 22.50
C VAL A 11 0.71 -25.29 21.66
N VAL A 12 0.80 -24.10 21.07
CA VAL A 12 -0.28 -23.48 20.32
C VAL A 12 -0.52 -24.32 19.06
N SER A 13 -1.74 -24.86 18.90
CA SER A 13 -2.15 -25.50 17.65
C SER A 13 -2.18 -24.46 16.52
N ASP A 14 -1.78 -24.85 15.31
CA ASP A 14 -1.73 -24.02 14.09
C ASP A 14 -2.95 -23.11 13.83
N SER A 15 -4.12 -23.43 14.40
CA SER A 15 -5.38 -22.67 14.28
C SER A 15 -5.54 -21.52 15.30
N ARG A 16 -4.54 -21.21 16.13
CA ARG A 16 -4.66 -20.25 17.25
C ARG A 16 -3.54 -19.22 17.38
N TRP A 17 -2.66 -19.07 16.39
CA TRP A 17 -1.63 -18.02 16.45
C TRP A 17 -2.27 -16.62 16.45
N SER A 18 -1.88 -15.80 17.42
CA SER A 18 -2.30 -14.42 17.62
C SER A 18 -1.15 -13.60 18.21
N LEU A 19 -1.25 -12.27 18.16
CA LEU A 19 -0.32 -11.37 18.87
C LEU A 19 -0.21 -11.70 20.37
N SER A 20 -1.29 -12.14 21.02
CA SER A 20 -1.22 -12.55 22.42
C SER A 20 -0.35 -13.81 22.60
N THR A 21 -0.47 -14.81 21.73
CA THR A 21 0.39 -16.01 21.79
C THR A 21 1.85 -15.69 21.43
N PHE A 22 2.08 -14.73 20.54
CA PHE A 22 3.43 -14.24 20.25
C PHE A 22 4.04 -13.52 21.46
N MET A 23 3.25 -12.71 22.19
CA MET A 23 3.70 -12.05 23.43
C MET A 23 3.96 -13.04 24.56
N GLU A 24 3.19 -14.13 24.67
CA GLU A 24 3.47 -15.22 25.61
C GLU A 24 4.80 -15.94 25.27
N PHE A 25 5.06 -16.18 23.98
CA PHE A 25 6.35 -16.69 23.52
C PHE A 25 7.50 -15.72 23.85
N TYR A 26 7.31 -14.43 23.58
CA TYR A 26 8.27 -13.37 23.86
C TYR A 26 8.64 -13.29 25.35
N GLU A 27 7.64 -13.43 26.24
CA GLU A 27 7.85 -13.54 27.68
C GLU A 27 8.65 -14.79 28.06
N ARG A 28 8.33 -15.95 27.49
CA ARG A 28 8.92 -17.22 27.93
C ARG A 28 10.36 -17.43 27.44
N ILE A 29 10.62 -17.05 26.19
CA ILE A 29 11.87 -17.37 25.49
C ILE A 29 12.84 -16.20 25.54
N LEU A 30 12.43 -15.01 25.11
CA LEU A 30 13.33 -13.86 24.92
C LEU A 30 13.51 -13.01 26.18
N SER A 31 12.45 -12.81 26.96
CA SER A 31 12.44 -11.84 28.07
C SER A 31 13.47 -12.09 29.17
N PRO A 32 13.61 -13.30 29.75
CA PRO A 32 14.58 -13.54 30.82
C PRO A 32 16.02 -13.59 30.30
N ARG A 33 16.20 -13.87 29.00
CA ARG A 33 17.51 -14.17 28.40
C ARG A 33 18.15 -12.99 27.70
N ILE A 34 17.34 -12.06 27.20
CA ILE A 34 17.80 -10.88 26.46
C ILE A 34 17.36 -9.62 27.19
N PHE A 35 16.05 -9.41 27.36
CA PHE A 35 15.54 -8.10 27.80
C PHE A 35 15.84 -7.78 29.26
N GLN A 36 15.79 -8.77 30.16
CA GLN A 36 16.14 -8.56 31.57
C GLN A 36 17.61 -8.13 31.77
N PRO A 37 18.64 -8.82 31.20
CA PRO A 37 20.02 -8.34 31.28
C PRO A 37 20.24 -6.91 30.77
N TYR A 38 19.60 -6.52 29.66
CA TYR A 38 19.67 -5.16 29.15
C TYR A 38 18.90 -4.15 30.01
N GLY A 39 17.80 -4.58 30.66
CA GLY A 39 17.10 -3.77 31.67
C GLY A 39 17.97 -3.47 32.88
N MET A 40 18.71 -4.47 33.38
CA MET A 40 19.71 -4.29 34.44
C MET A 40 20.85 -3.37 34.02
N LEU A 41 21.33 -3.48 32.78
CA LEU A 41 22.33 -2.56 32.20
C LEU A 41 21.81 -1.11 32.23
N LEU A 42 20.60 -0.87 31.70
CA LEU A 42 19.98 0.47 31.69
C LEU A 42 19.83 1.04 33.10
N ALA A 43 19.33 0.24 34.06
CA ALA A 43 19.21 0.64 35.45
C ALA A 43 20.58 1.02 36.07
N GLY A 44 21.62 0.22 35.78
CA GLY A 44 22.98 0.45 36.25
C GLY A 44 23.61 1.74 35.69
N GLU A 45 23.38 2.04 34.41
CA GLU A 45 23.87 3.27 33.78
C GLU A 45 23.23 4.52 34.39
N ILE A 46 21.92 4.47 34.59
CA ILE A 46 21.19 5.58 35.24
C ILE A 46 21.66 5.74 36.69
N ALA A 47 21.81 4.63 37.42
CA ALA A 47 22.31 4.65 38.79
C ALA A 47 23.72 5.26 38.87
N SER A 48 24.62 4.89 37.95
CA SER A 48 25.98 5.44 37.92
C SER A 48 25.97 6.95 37.66
N ASP A 49 25.10 7.44 36.79
CA ASP A 49 24.95 8.86 36.53
C ASP A 49 24.36 9.62 37.73
N ILE A 50 23.39 9.01 38.44
CA ILE A 50 22.85 9.54 39.71
C ILE A 50 23.95 9.65 40.77
N ASP A 51 24.73 8.59 40.93
CA ASP A 51 25.83 8.54 41.90
C ASP A 51 26.93 9.56 41.54
N ALA A 52 27.07 9.91 40.25
CA ALA A 52 27.92 10.99 39.75
C ALA A 52 27.32 12.41 39.90
N GLY A 53 26.15 12.54 40.53
CA GLY A 53 25.52 13.82 40.86
C GLY A 53 24.36 14.25 39.97
N PHE A 54 23.87 13.38 39.07
CA PHE A 54 22.67 13.65 38.29
C PHE A 54 21.41 13.50 39.15
N ALA A 55 20.71 14.61 39.40
CA ALA A 55 19.49 14.60 40.20
C ALA A 55 18.32 14.03 39.40
N VAL A 56 17.72 12.95 39.92
CA VAL A 56 16.58 12.26 39.30
C VAL A 56 15.48 12.08 40.33
N LYS A 57 14.23 12.33 39.93
CA LYS A 57 13.01 12.05 40.70
C LYS A 57 11.99 11.30 39.87
N ASP A 58 11.86 11.64 38.59
CA ASP A 58 10.84 11.12 37.67
C ASP A 58 11.49 10.40 36.50
N VAL A 59 11.13 9.12 36.33
CA VAL A 59 11.56 8.25 35.23
C VAL A 59 10.34 7.83 34.41
N LEU A 60 10.42 8.01 33.10
CA LEU A 60 9.45 7.50 32.14
C LEU A 60 10.06 6.37 31.33
N GLU A 61 9.46 5.19 31.37
CA GLU A 61 9.72 4.12 30.42
C GLU A 61 8.70 4.19 29.27
N VAL A 62 9.19 4.17 28.05
CA VAL A 62 8.37 4.13 26.82
C VAL A 62 8.68 2.84 26.04
N ALA A 63 7.64 2.27 25.44
CA ALA A 63 7.65 0.91 24.88
C ALA A 63 8.05 -0.15 25.92
N CYS A 64 7.35 -0.20 27.05
CA CYS A 64 7.65 -1.11 28.15
C CYS A 64 7.40 -2.60 27.82
N GLY A 65 6.70 -2.90 26.71
CA GLY A 65 6.38 -4.26 26.28
C GLY A 65 5.64 -5.04 27.36
N THR A 66 6.11 -6.24 27.66
CA THR A 66 5.56 -7.12 28.72
C THR A 66 6.04 -6.75 30.13
N GLY A 67 6.71 -5.61 30.32
CA GLY A 67 7.11 -5.09 31.63
C GLY A 67 8.44 -5.62 32.17
N VAL A 68 9.23 -6.32 31.36
CA VAL A 68 10.46 -7.00 31.83
C VAL A 68 11.54 -5.99 32.19
N ILE A 69 11.72 -4.96 31.36
CA ILE A 69 12.65 -3.86 31.65
C ILE A 69 12.08 -2.99 32.78
N THR A 70 10.75 -2.77 32.81
CA THR A 70 10.06 -2.14 33.94
C THR A 70 10.40 -2.78 35.28
N ALA A 71 10.45 -4.11 35.35
CA ALA A 71 10.81 -4.82 36.57
C ALA A 71 12.24 -4.50 37.02
N SER A 72 13.22 -4.56 36.12
CA SER A 72 14.61 -4.18 36.42
C SER A 72 14.73 -2.70 36.82
N LEU A 73 14.07 -1.79 36.11
CA LEU A 73 14.07 -0.37 36.46
C LEU A 73 13.43 -0.12 37.82
N TYR A 74 12.36 -0.85 38.18
CA TYR A 74 11.74 -0.71 39.49
C TYR A 74 12.64 -1.26 40.60
N GLU A 75 13.11 -2.50 40.47
CA GLU A 75 13.83 -3.21 41.52
C GLU A 75 15.24 -2.66 41.75
N ASP A 76 15.98 -2.37 40.68
CA ASP A 76 17.39 -2.00 40.76
C ASP A 76 17.63 -0.48 40.84
N LEU A 77 16.66 0.33 40.38
CA LEU A 77 16.80 1.78 40.28
C LEU A 77 15.76 2.55 41.11
N ALA A 78 14.47 2.41 40.82
CA ALA A 78 13.43 3.29 41.36
C ALA A 78 13.13 3.03 42.84
N ARG A 79 12.88 1.77 43.23
CA ARG A 79 12.55 1.38 44.60
C ARG A 79 13.66 1.71 45.60
N PRO A 80 14.95 1.39 45.36
CA PRO A 80 16.02 1.70 46.31
C PRO A 80 16.25 3.20 46.52
N ARG A 81 15.87 4.04 45.55
CA ARG A 81 16.13 5.48 45.53
C ARG A 81 14.88 6.34 45.73
N GLY A 82 13.69 5.73 45.85
CA GLY A 82 12.42 6.44 46.01
C GLY A 82 12.03 7.26 44.78
N LEU A 83 12.36 6.80 43.57
CA LEU A 83 12.03 7.49 42.32
C LEU A 83 10.62 7.13 41.86
N ARG A 84 9.94 8.06 41.19
CA ARG A 84 8.67 7.78 40.51
C ARG A 84 8.96 7.18 39.14
N LEU A 85 8.49 5.95 38.90
CA LEU A 85 8.54 5.29 37.60
C LEU A 85 7.14 5.25 36.98
N VAL A 86 7.03 5.69 35.73
CA VAL A 86 5.84 5.51 34.89
C VAL A 86 6.25 4.70 33.67
N ALA A 87 5.44 3.74 33.26
CA ALA A 87 5.70 2.91 32.09
C ALA A 87 4.54 3.01 31.09
N SER A 88 4.88 3.08 29.81
CA SER A 88 3.91 3.25 28.74
C SER A 88 4.25 2.39 27.52
N ASP A 89 3.22 1.96 26.80
CA ASP A 89 3.35 1.23 25.54
C ASP A 89 2.19 1.56 24.59
N LEU A 90 2.47 1.50 23.28
CA LEU A 90 1.46 1.65 22.24
C LEU A 90 0.49 0.46 22.19
N SER A 91 0.90 -0.71 22.70
CA SER A 91 0.16 -1.97 22.64
C SER A 91 -0.60 -2.25 23.93
N GLN A 92 -1.93 -2.15 23.86
CA GLN A 92 -2.82 -2.60 24.94
C GLN A 92 -2.57 -4.07 25.32
N ILE A 93 -2.29 -4.94 24.34
CA ILE A 93 -2.01 -6.37 24.57
C ILE A 93 -0.73 -6.54 25.40
N ALA A 94 0.31 -5.75 25.12
CA ALA A 94 1.57 -5.82 25.85
C ALA A 94 1.40 -5.36 27.30
N VAL A 95 0.69 -4.24 27.52
CA VAL A 95 0.39 -3.73 28.86
C VAL A 95 -0.49 -4.68 29.67
N ASP A 96 -1.48 -5.31 29.05
CA ASP A 96 -2.30 -6.31 29.73
C ASP A 96 -1.49 -7.55 30.12
N MET A 97 -0.49 -7.93 29.30
CA MET A 97 0.47 -8.97 29.68
C MET A 97 1.35 -8.50 30.83
N ALA A 98 1.88 -7.27 30.78
CA ALA A 98 2.69 -6.68 31.84
C ALA A 98 1.94 -6.73 33.19
N ARG A 99 0.67 -6.32 33.22
CA ARG A 99 -0.19 -6.40 34.41
C ARG A 99 -0.44 -7.83 34.91
N ARG A 100 -0.24 -8.86 34.08
CA ARG A 100 -0.37 -10.26 34.51
C ARG A 100 0.94 -10.83 35.04
N VAL A 101 2.08 -10.43 34.47
CA VAL A 101 3.39 -11.04 34.76
C VAL A 101 4.18 -10.28 35.83
N LEU A 102 4.00 -8.97 35.95
CA LEU A 102 4.63 -8.15 36.98
C LEU A 102 4.12 -8.53 38.36
N ASN A 103 4.97 -8.42 39.39
CA ASN A 103 4.56 -8.70 40.76
C ASN A 103 3.58 -7.61 41.28
N PRO A 104 2.74 -7.91 42.30
CA PRO A 104 1.73 -6.97 42.80
C PRO A 104 2.30 -5.64 43.31
N GLU A 105 3.53 -5.64 43.82
CA GLU A 105 4.20 -4.43 44.29
C GLU A 105 4.47 -3.46 43.14
N ILE A 106 5.02 -3.95 42.02
CA ILE A 106 5.25 -3.15 40.82
C ILE A 106 3.91 -2.64 40.25
N GLN A 107 2.90 -3.50 40.15
CA GLN A 107 1.59 -3.11 39.63
C GLN A 107 0.93 -1.97 40.42
N GLN A 108 1.15 -1.92 41.73
CA GLN A 108 0.60 -0.88 42.59
C GLN A 108 1.39 0.44 42.50
N ASN A 109 2.70 0.37 42.30
CA ASN A 109 3.60 1.52 42.41
C ASN A 109 4.00 2.13 41.05
N VAL A 110 3.85 1.39 39.94
CA VAL A 110 4.21 1.83 38.59
C VAL A 110 2.94 1.97 37.75
N PRO A 111 2.51 3.19 37.40
CA PRO A 111 1.43 3.39 36.44
C PRO A 111 1.82 2.81 35.08
N LEU A 112 1.00 1.88 34.57
CA LEU A 112 1.13 1.25 33.26
C LEU A 112 0.08 1.80 32.29
N LEU A 113 0.52 2.66 31.37
CA LEU A 113 -0.32 3.31 30.37
C LEU A 113 -0.28 2.55 29.04
N ALA A 114 -1.45 2.28 28.47
CA ALA A 114 -1.59 1.64 27.16
C ALA A 114 -2.07 2.65 26.12
N ASP A 115 -1.94 2.30 24.84
CA ASP A 115 -2.30 3.13 23.68
C ASP A 115 -1.57 4.49 23.68
N VAL A 116 -0.32 4.50 24.18
CA VAL A 116 0.53 5.69 24.20
C VAL A 116 1.54 5.61 23.06
N ASP A 117 1.42 6.51 22.08
CA ASP A 117 2.44 6.70 21.05
C ASP A 117 3.61 7.52 21.62
N MET A 118 4.83 7.02 21.50
CA MET A 118 6.02 7.74 21.96
C MET A 118 6.35 8.97 21.10
N ALA A 119 5.72 9.11 19.93
CA ALA A 119 5.73 10.30 19.08
C ALA A 119 4.61 11.31 19.44
N GLU A 120 3.78 11.01 20.45
CA GLU A 120 2.74 11.91 20.97
C GLU A 120 2.45 11.59 22.45
N LEU A 121 3.35 12.02 23.34
CA LEU A 121 3.31 11.64 24.74
C LEU A 121 2.24 12.45 25.52
N PRO A 122 1.35 11.80 26.28
CA PRO A 122 0.25 12.46 27.02
C PRO A 122 0.73 13.09 28.34
N PHE A 123 1.89 13.74 28.31
CA PHE A 123 2.52 14.38 29.46
C PHE A 123 2.82 15.84 29.14
N ASP A 124 2.76 16.68 30.18
CA ASP A 124 3.14 18.08 30.07
C ASP A 124 4.64 18.23 29.81
N ASP A 125 5.04 19.38 29.28
CA ASP A 125 6.44 19.71 29.04
C ASP A 125 7.24 19.65 30.34
N ASN A 126 8.51 19.23 30.27
CA ASN A 126 9.43 19.19 31.41
C ASN A 126 8.90 18.35 32.61
N SER A 127 8.19 17.25 32.34
CA SER A 127 7.60 16.36 33.35
C SER A 127 8.54 15.28 33.90
N PHE A 128 9.62 14.94 33.19
CA PHE A 128 10.51 13.84 33.56
C PHE A 128 12.00 14.22 33.54
N ASP A 129 12.79 13.58 34.39
CA ASP A 129 14.25 13.74 34.41
C ASP A 129 14.94 12.71 33.50
N VAL A 130 14.34 11.51 33.40
CA VAL A 130 14.88 10.39 32.62
C VAL A 130 13.80 9.79 31.75
N ILE A 131 14.14 9.53 30.48
CA ILE A 131 13.39 8.62 29.60
C ILE A 131 14.22 7.36 29.38
N VAL A 132 13.58 6.20 29.51
CA VAL A 132 14.15 4.90 29.18
C VAL A 132 13.35 4.28 28.03
N CYS A 133 14.02 3.80 26.99
CA CYS A 133 13.39 3.06 25.91
C CYS A 133 14.19 1.82 25.54
N GLY A 134 13.77 0.66 26.04
CA GLY A 134 14.44 -0.61 25.76
C GLY A 134 13.90 -1.27 24.50
N PHE A 135 14.71 -1.35 23.44
CA PHE A 135 14.36 -1.99 22.17
C PHE A 135 13.07 -1.46 21.51
N GLY A 136 12.64 -0.24 21.85
CA GLY A 136 11.44 0.39 21.27
C GLY A 136 11.74 1.36 20.12
N LEU A 137 12.86 2.09 20.20
CA LEU A 137 13.17 3.18 19.25
C LEU A 137 13.36 2.74 17.80
N MET A 138 13.58 1.45 17.52
CA MET A 138 13.69 0.96 16.15
C MET A 138 12.35 0.96 15.39
N PHE A 139 11.23 0.81 16.09
CA PHE A 139 9.90 0.64 15.50
C PHE A 139 9.25 1.93 14.98
N PRO A 140 9.19 3.06 15.71
CA PRO A 140 8.42 4.21 15.27
C PRO A 140 8.97 4.75 13.95
N PRO A 141 8.15 4.94 12.91
CA PRO A 141 8.65 5.34 11.60
C PRO A 141 9.36 6.70 11.62
N ASP A 142 8.86 7.62 12.45
CA ASP A 142 9.37 8.99 12.58
C ASP A 142 10.27 9.15 13.82
N LYS A 143 11.58 8.97 13.62
CA LYS A 143 12.56 9.11 14.71
C LYS A 143 12.69 10.55 15.21
N ALA A 144 12.44 11.55 14.36
CA ALA A 144 12.62 12.95 14.68
C ALA A 144 11.49 13.48 15.56
N ARG A 145 10.24 13.14 15.25
CA ARG A 145 9.10 13.45 16.11
C ARG A 145 9.21 12.78 17.47
N VAL A 146 9.68 11.53 17.54
CA VAL A 146 9.98 10.87 18.81
C VAL A 146 11.07 11.63 19.59
N ALA A 147 12.16 12.02 18.93
CA ALA A 147 13.22 12.81 19.57
C ALA A 147 12.71 14.17 20.07
N ARG A 148 11.83 14.84 19.32
CA ARG A 148 11.18 16.09 19.71
C ARG A 148 10.28 15.92 20.91
N GLU A 149 9.44 14.89 20.92
CA GLU A 149 8.57 14.58 22.06
C GLU A 149 9.38 14.22 23.31
N PHE A 150 10.45 13.45 23.15
CA PHE A 150 11.37 13.16 24.26
C PHE A 150 11.99 14.45 24.80
N ARG A 151 12.44 15.33 23.90
CA ARG A 151 12.99 16.63 24.27
C ARG A 151 11.96 17.50 24.99
N ARG A 152 10.70 17.48 24.56
CA ARG A 152 9.59 18.26 25.13
C ARG A 152 9.27 17.83 26.55
N VAL A 153 9.13 16.53 26.80
CA VAL A 153 8.76 16.03 28.14
C VAL A 153 9.95 15.97 29.11
N LEU A 154 11.19 15.98 28.62
CA LEU A 154 12.39 16.05 29.46
C LEU A 154 12.60 17.45 30.02
N ARG A 155 12.91 17.52 31.32
CA ARG A 155 13.40 18.74 31.97
C ARG A 155 14.73 19.19 31.37
N PRO A 156 15.12 20.47 31.49
CA PRO A 156 16.44 20.93 31.08
C PRO A 156 17.54 20.10 31.74
N GLY A 157 18.48 19.57 30.94
CA GLY A 157 19.53 18.67 31.41
C GLY A 157 19.10 17.20 31.63
N GLY A 158 17.82 16.87 31.44
CA GLY A 158 17.28 15.51 31.50
C GLY A 158 17.88 14.60 30.44
N ARG A 159 17.79 13.28 30.66
CA ARG A 159 18.56 12.28 29.90
C ARG A 159 17.70 11.16 29.31
N VAL A 160 18.12 10.66 28.15
CA VAL A 160 17.55 9.48 27.49
C VAL A 160 18.56 8.32 27.57
N TYR A 161 18.08 7.14 27.94
CA TYR A 161 18.83 5.88 27.87
C TYR A 161 18.01 4.88 27.07
N ALA A 162 18.57 4.35 25.99
CA ALA A 162 17.85 3.41 25.15
C ALA A 162 18.73 2.25 24.69
N THR A 163 18.11 1.12 24.40
CA THR A 163 18.79 -0.01 23.75
C THR A 163 18.19 -0.31 22.38
N MET A 164 19.02 -0.74 21.44
CA MET A 164 18.60 -1.10 20.08
C MET A 164 19.44 -2.27 19.57
N PHE A 165 18.83 -3.27 18.92
CA PHE A 165 19.56 -4.40 18.35
C PHE A 165 20.60 -3.95 17.32
N HIS A 166 21.83 -4.46 17.48
CA HIS A 166 22.85 -4.43 16.43
C HIS A 166 22.94 -5.78 15.73
N TYR A 167 22.95 -6.87 16.52
CA TYR A 167 23.08 -8.23 16.01
C TYR A 167 22.35 -9.22 16.92
N ASN A 168 21.72 -10.23 16.32
CA ASN A 168 21.15 -11.36 17.06
C ASN A 168 21.31 -12.65 16.26
N GLN A 169 22.16 -13.55 16.77
CA GLN A 169 22.54 -14.78 16.07
C GLN A 169 21.35 -15.70 15.80
N LEU A 170 20.34 -15.75 16.69
CA LEU A 170 19.14 -16.56 16.46
C LEU A 170 18.34 -16.04 15.26
N PHE A 171 18.11 -14.72 15.20
CA PHE A 171 17.39 -14.13 14.06
C PHE A 171 18.20 -14.25 12.77
N GLU A 172 19.53 -14.08 12.81
CA GLU A 172 20.37 -14.22 11.63
C GLU A 172 20.36 -15.65 11.08
N LEU A 173 20.47 -16.66 11.95
CA LEU A 173 20.35 -18.06 11.52
C LEU A 173 18.96 -18.35 10.96
N THR A 174 17.90 -17.86 11.60
CA THR A 174 16.54 -18.01 11.06
C THR A 174 16.42 -17.34 9.71
N ARG A 175 16.94 -16.12 9.53
CA ARG A 175 16.92 -15.37 8.28
C ARG A 175 17.63 -16.15 7.17
N GLN A 176 18.82 -16.70 7.44
CA GLN A 176 19.57 -17.52 6.48
C GLN A 176 18.80 -18.79 6.08
N GLN A 177 18.25 -19.51 7.06
CA GLN A 177 17.48 -20.73 6.78
C GLN A 177 16.17 -20.42 6.04
N SER A 178 15.49 -19.36 6.45
CA SER A 178 14.29 -18.86 5.77
C SER A 178 14.62 -18.49 4.32
N GLN A 179 15.78 -17.87 4.10
CA GLN A 179 16.21 -17.48 2.78
C GLN A 179 16.46 -18.69 1.88
N LEU A 180 17.11 -19.71 2.43
CA LEU A 180 17.39 -20.96 1.75
C LEU A 180 16.11 -21.73 1.36
N HIS A 181 15.13 -21.79 2.25
CA HIS A 181 13.94 -22.64 2.07
C HIS A 181 12.76 -21.92 1.40
N PHE A 182 12.65 -20.60 1.58
CA PHE A 182 11.49 -19.81 1.16
C PHE A 182 11.82 -18.65 0.20
N GLY A 183 13.09 -18.34 -0.07
CA GLY A 183 13.47 -17.25 -0.97
C GLY A 183 13.75 -15.95 -0.24
N MET A 184 13.26 -14.79 -0.69
CA MET A 184 13.52 -13.53 0.04
C MET A 184 12.83 -13.55 1.42
N PRO A 185 13.53 -13.24 2.54
CA PRO A 185 12.88 -13.07 3.84
C PRO A 185 11.76 -12.02 3.76
N SER A 186 10.72 -12.15 4.57
CA SER A 186 9.71 -11.09 4.63
C SER A 186 10.38 -9.80 5.15
N ARG A 187 10.00 -8.63 4.60
CA ARG A 187 10.41 -7.33 5.15
C ARG A 187 10.10 -7.19 6.64
N LEU A 188 9.17 -7.99 7.15
CA LEU A 188 8.83 -8.09 8.56
C LEU A 188 9.95 -8.72 9.40
N MET A 189 10.63 -9.77 8.89
CA MET A 189 11.84 -10.29 9.52
C MET A 189 12.97 -9.26 9.50
N ASP A 190 13.13 -8.53 8.40
CA ASP A 190 14.12 -7.45 8.31
C ASP A 190 13.77 -6.28 9.24
N ALA A 191 12.48 -5.99 9.45
CA ALA A 191 12.00 -4.98 10.39
C ALA A 191 12.31 -5.35 11.86
N ALA A 192 12.17 -6.63 12.23
CA ALA A 192 12.51 -7.11 13.57
C ALA A 192 14.01 -6.95 13.90
N LEU A 193 14.86 -6.86 12.88
CA LEU A 193 16.29 -6.52 12.96
C LEU A 193 16.61 -5.15 12.36
N SER A 194 15.60 -4.30 12.11
CA SER A 194 15.82 -3.03 11.43
C SER A 194 16.68 -2.11 12.29
N LEU A 195 17.50 -1.31 11.61
CA LEU A 195 18.41 -0.34 12.23
C LEU A 195 19.50 -1.00 13.07
N THR A 196 20.25 -1.95 12.52
CA THR A 196 21.55 -2.35 13.10
C THR A 196 22.55 -1.17 13.17
N ASP A 197 22.27 -0.10 12.41
CA ASP A 197 22.91 1.20 12.44
C ASP A 197 22.12 2.20 13.33
N PRO A 198 22.73 2.74 14.41
CA PRO A 198 22.08 3.70 15.31
C PRO A 198 22.01 5.12 14.73
N SER A 199 22.64 5.38 13.59
CA SER A 199 22.77 6.72 13.00
C SER A 199 21.44 7.47 12.78
N PRO A 200 20.33 6.82 12.36
CA PRO A 200 19.06 7.52 12.19
C PRO A 200 18.50 8.08 13.51
N ILE A 201 18.61 7.33 14.60
CA ILE A 201 18.15 7.76 15.93
C ILE A 201 19.09 8.82 16.50
N THR A 202 20.41 8.60 16.44
CA THR A 202 21.37 9.57 16.98
C THR A 202 21.37 10.88 16.20
N ARG A 203 21.12 10.84 14.89
CA ARG A 203 20.89 12.04 14.07
C ARG A 203 19.63 12.78 14.50
N ALA A 204 18.52 12.08 14.69
CA ALA A 204 17.28 12.69 15.20
C ALA A 204 17.49 13.35 16.57
N PHE A 205 18.21 12.67 17.48
CA PHE A 205 18.60 13.24 18.78
C PHE A 205 19.45 14.50 18.62
N ALA A 206 20.45 14.48 17.74
CA ALA A 206 21.29 15.65 17.50
C ALA A 206 20.49 16.84 16.94
N ILE A 207 19.58 16.59 15.99
CA ILE A 207 18.71 17.61 15.38
C ILE A 207 17.81 18.26 16.44
N GLU A 208 17.24 17.47 17.36
CA GLU A 208 16.31 17.94 18.39
C GLU A 208 17.01 18.37 19.70
N GLY A 209 18.33 18.49 19.70
CA GLY A 209 19.09 19.00 20.86
C GLY A 209 19.15 18.03 22.04
N LEU A 210 19.08 16.72 21.77
CA LEU A 210 19.32 15.62 22.70
C LEU A 210 20.77 15.11 22.60
N SER A 211 21.76 16.02 22.65
CA SER A 211 23.18 15.68 22.53
C SER A 211 23.93 15.82 23.86
N ARG A 212 24.71 14.78 24.23
CA ARG A 212 25.57 14.80 25.42
C ARG A 212 26.98 15.25 25.03
N ALA A 213 27.44 16.38 25.57
CA ALA A 213 28.78 16.89 25.28
C ALA A 213 29.84 15.91 25.82
N ASN A 214 30.64 15.33 24.91
CA ASN A 214 31.80 14.47 25.15
C ASN A 214 31.56 12.95 25.38
N ASP A 215 30.34 12.43 25.27
CA ASP A 215 30.09 10.98 25.30
C ASP A 215 29.84 10.39 23.91
N VAL A 216 30.24 9.14 23.69
CA VAL A 216 29.88 8.39 22.48
C VAL A 216 28.35 8.19 22.50
N PRO A 217 27.60 8.68 21.49
CA PRO A 217 26.14 8.61 21.49
C PRO A 217 25.59 7.18 21.50
N ALA A 218 26.39 6.21 21.07
CA ALA A 218 26.05 4.80 20.96
C ALA A 218 27.25 3.91 21.35
N GLY A 219 27.09 3.07 22.38
CA GLY A 219 28.08 2.04 22.77
C GLY A 219 27.56 0.64 22.47
N LEU A 220 28.41 -0.28 22.00
CA LEU A 220 27.99 -1.66 21.72
C LEU A 220 28.18 -2.55 22.95
N HIS A 221 27.13 -3.27 23.35
CA HIS A 221 27.15 -4.17 24.49
C HIS A 221 26.78 -5.59 24.05
N PRO A 222 27.71 -6.57 24.15
CA PRO A 222 27.43 -7.96 23.82
C PRO A 222 26.85 -8.73 25.01
N LEU A 223 25.99 -9.70 24.71
CA LEU A 223 25.38 -10.66 25.62
C LEU A 223 25.43 -12.06 25.00
N SER A 224 25.53 -13.09 25.84
CA SER A 224 25.36 -14.49 25.42
C SER A 224 24.36 -15.18 26.32
N PHE A 225 23.54 -16.05 25.74
CA PHE A 225 22.55 -16.83 26.49
C PHE A 225 22.37 -18.22 25.90
N SER A 226 21.95 -19.17 26.73
CA SER A 226 21.68 -20.55 26.29
C SER A 226 20.19 -20.76 26.03
N LEU A 227 19.88 -21.50 24.97
CA LEU A 227 18.51 -21.90 24.62
C LEU A 227 18.50 -23.34 24.13
N ASP A 228 17.74 -24.20 24.82
CA ASP A 228 17.66 -25.61 24.45
C ASP A 228 16.98 -25.84 23.10
N ALA A 229 17.05 -27.07 22.58
CA ALA A 229 16.46 -27.41 21.27
C ALA A 229 14.96 -27.13 21.20
N ALA A 230 14.22 -27.29 22.29
CA ALA A 230 12.77 -27.01 22.33
C ALA A 230 12.51 -25.50 22.22
N GLY A 231 13.25 -24.69 22.97
CA GLY A 231 13.19 -23.23 22.90
C GLY A 231 13.64 -22.68 21.55
N ALA A 232 14.70 -23.24 20.95
CA ALA A 232 15.16 -22.87 19.62
C ALA A 232 14.13 -23.21 18.55
N ARG A 233 13.45 -24.36 18.67
CA ARG A 233 12.35 -24.74 17.78
C ARG A 233 11.15 -23.80 17.92
N GLU A 234 10.80 -23.43 19.14
CA GLU A 234 9.71 -22.49 19.40
C GLU A 234 10.04 -21.10 18.83
N PHE A 235 11.29 -20.65 18.97
CA PHE A 235 11.77 -19.42 18.33
C PHE A 235 11.66 -19.49 16.81
N LEU A 236 12.16 -20.57 16.20
CA LEU A 236 12.07 -20.81 14.77
C LEU A 236 10.63 -20.77 14.28
N PHE A 237 9.69 -21.41 14.97
CA PHE A 237 8.27 -21.35 14.60
C PHE A 237 7.74 -19.91 14.63
N ASN A 238 7.96 -19.17 15.72
CA ASN A 238 7.44 -17.81 15.88
C ASN A 238 8.13 -16.78 14.98
N ALA A 239 9.35 -17.05 14.53
CA ALA A 239 10.00 -16.24 13.51
C ALA A 239 9.49 -16.63 12.12
N CYS A 240 9.43 -17.92 11.77
CA CYS A 240 8.98 -18.38 10.45
C CYS A 240 7.50 -18.14 10.17
N ILE A 241 6.64 -18.06 11.20
CA ILE A 241 5.22 -17.65 11.04
C ILE A 241 5.06 -16.20 10.54
N LEU A 242 6.16 -15.44 10.46
CA LEU A 242 6.21 -14.11 9.85
C LEU A 242 6.49 -14.18 8.34
N LEU A 243 6.79 -15.37 7.82
CA LEU A 243 7.02 -15.61 6.40
C LEU A 243 5.72 -16.01 5.71
N GLU A 244 5.45 -15.36 4.58
CA GLU A 244 4.24 -15.62 3.80
C GLU A 244 4.20 -17.05 3.25
N GLU A 245 5.31 -17.62 2.77
CA GLU A 245 5.32 -19.00 2.24
C GLU A 245 5.08 -20.02 3.38
N PHE A 246 5.73 -19.84 4.54
CA PHE A 246 5.55 -20.73 5.69
C PHE A 246 4.10 -20.71 6.20
N ASN A 247 3.46 -19.54 6.23
CA ASN A 247 2.05 -19.40 6.60
C ASN A 247 1.08 -20.08 5.62
N GLN A 248 1.49 -20.30 4.38
CA GLN A 248 0.68 -20.98 3.38
C GLN A 248 0.88 -22.50 3.35
N CYS A 249 1.87 -23.02 4.09
CA CYS A 249 2.11 -24.46 4.23
C CYS A 249 1.05 -25.11 5.13
N ASP A 250 0.72 -26.38 4.83
CA ASP A 250 0.04 -27.24 5.80
C ASP A 250 0.96 -27.59 6.98
N THR A 251 0.38 -28.07 8.08
CA THR A 251 1.09 -28.44 9.32
C THR A 251 2.25 -29.38 9.07
N ARG A 252 2.06 -30.44 8.26
CA ARG A 252 3.10 -31.45 8.03
C ARG A 252 4.31 -30.83 7.32
N THR A 253 4.04 -29.98 6.34
CA THR A 253 5.08 -29.26 5.59
C THR A 253 5.82 -28.27 6.49
N ARG A 254 5.13 -27.54 7.37
CA ARG A 254 5.77 -26.65 8.36
C ARG A 254 6.69 -27.41 9.31
N GLU A 255 6.19 -28.49 9.90
CA GLU A 255 6.96 -29.32 10.83
C GLU A 255 8.24 -29.86 10.17
N HIS A 256 8.15 -30.30 8.92
CA HIS A 256 9.31 -30.74 8.16
C HIS A 256 10.36 -29.64 7.99
N TYR A 257 9.96 -28.41 7.64
CA TYR A 257 10.91 -27.29 7.53
C TYR A 257 11.52 -26.94 8.89
N LEU A 258 10.74 -26.88 9.96
CA LEU A 258 11.26 -26.59 11.30
C LEU A 258 12.31 -27.60 11.73
N ASP A 259 12.09 -28.89 11.46
CA ASP A 259 13.05 -29.94 11.80
C ASP A 259 14.34 -29.81 10.98
N LEU A 260 14.26 -29.46 9.69
CA LEU A 260 15.43 -29.18 8.84
C LEU A 260 16.24 -27.98 9.36
N MET A 261 15.55 -26.88 9.66
CA MET A 261 16.16 -25.65 10.17
C MET A 261 16.81 -25.87 11.54
N LEU A 262 16.13 -26.59 12.44
CA LEU A 262 16.64 -26.90 13.78
C LEU A 262 17.86 -27.83 13.71
N ALA A 263 17.87 -28.80 12.80
CA ALA A 263 19.03 -29.66 12.56
C ALA A 263 20.24 -28.84 12.06
N GLN A 264 20.00 -27.78 11.28
CA GLN A 264 21.05 -26.88 10.83
C GLN A 264 21.55 -25.97 11.97
N PHE A 265 20.65 -25.44 12.81
CA PHE A 265 21.02 -24.70 14.03
C PHE A 265 21.96 -25.51 14.94
N GLY A 266 21.66 -26.81 15.14
CA GLY A 266 22.49 -27.69 15.95
C GLY A 266 23.90 -27.95 15.38
N LYS A 267 24.10 -27.73 14.08
CA LYS A 267 25.44 -27.78 13.45
C LYS A 267 26.18 -26.46 13.60
N ASP A 268 25.47 -25.34 13.43
CA ASP A 268 26.05 -24.00 13.44
C ASP A 268 26.34 -23.49 14.85
N VAL A 269 25.56 -23.92 15.85
CA VAL A 269 25.69 -23.56 17.27
C VAL A 269 25.54 -24.82 18.15
N PRO A 270 26.55 -25.72 18.16
CA PRO A 270 26.45 -27.02 18.83
C PRO A 270 26.37 -26.94 20.36
N ASP A 271 26.86 -25.86 20.95
CA ASP A 271 26.81 -25.59 22.39
C ASP A 271 25.49 -24.93 22.83
N GLN A 272 24.60 -24.61 21.89
CA GLN A 272 23.32 -23.94 22.12
C GLN A 272 23.46 -22.58 22.84
N CYS A 273 24.61 -21.92 22.68
CA CYS A 273 24.92 -20.61 23.23
C CYS A 273 24.87 -19.55 22.13
N TYR A 274 23.89 -18.65 22.19
CA TYR A 274 23.62 -17.66 21.16
C TYR A 274 24.12 -16.28 21.58
N ARG A 275 24.65 -15.52 20.62
CA ARG A 275 25.14 -14.15 20.81
C ARG A 275 24.13 -13.09 20.40
N VAL A 276 24.03 -12.04 21.20
CA VAL A 276 23.24 -10.83 20.92
C VAL A 276 24.07 -9.61 21.24
N GLU A 277 24.00 -8.59 20.39
CA GLU A 277 24.66 -7.31 20.59
C GLU A 277 23.63 -6.20 20.43
N ALA A 278 23.64 -5.25 21.35
CA ALA A 278 22.77 -4.08 21.30
C ALA A 278 23.58 -2.80 21.50
N TRP A 279 23.16 -1.75 20.80
CA TRP A 279 23.59 -0.39 21.06
C TRP A 279 22.93 0.12 22.34
N LEU A 280 23.71 0.70 23.24
CA LEU A 280 23.27 1.61 24.30
C LEU A 280 23.34 3.04 23.75
N LEU A 281 22.18 3.66 23.56
CA LEU A 281 22.05 5.02 23.08
C LEU A 281 21.86 5.98 24.26
N ARG A 282 22.55 7.12 24.22
CA ARG A 282 22.44 8.17 25.24
C ARG A 282 22.10 9.51 24.60
N GLY A 283 21.13 10.19 25.18
CA GLY A 283 20.76 11.57 24.84
C GLY A 283 20.73 12.45 26.09
N GLN A 284 20.98 13.74 25.92
CA GLN A 284 20.79 14.72 26.99
C GLN A 284 20.16 15.99 26.42
N ALA A 285 19.07 16.44 27.03
CA ALA A 285 18.44 17.71 26.68
C ALA A 285 19.40 18.85 27.03
N ASP A 286 19.77 19.65 26.04
CA ASP A 286 20.65 20.81 26.21
C ASP A 286 20.13 21.74 27.33
N PRO A 287 20.93 21.99 28.39
CA PRO A 287 20.55 22.90 29.47
C PRO A 287 20.33 24.36 29.02
N ALA A 288 20.95 24.78 27.92
CA ALA A 288 20.94 26.16 27.42
C ALA A 288 19.89 26.41 26.33
N ASN A 289 19.43 25.38 25.62
CA ASN A 289 18.46 25.47 24.53
C ASN A 289 17.08 24.97 24.93
N ALA A 290 16.49 25.56 25.98
CA ALA A 290 15.12 25.28 26.40
C ALA A 290 14.02 25.83 25.44
N GLY A 291 14.37 26.26 24.22
CA GLY A 291 13.39 26.85 23.30
C GLY A 291 13.86 27.23 21.89
N THR A 292 14.99 26.73 21.39
CA THR A 292 15.39 26.98 19.98
C THR A 292 14.74 25.97 19.04
N THR A 293 13.44 26.13 18.81
CA THR A 293 12.82 25.62 17.59
C THR A 293 13.36 26.46 16.45
N VAL A 294 14.08 25.86 15.49
CA VAL A 294 14.27 26.50 14.19
C VAL A 294 12.86 26.74 13.64
N ASP A 295 12.47 28.00 13.45
CA ASP A 295 11.18 28.34 12.86
C ASP A 295 11.13 27.79 11.44
N ILE A 296 10.42 26.68 11.26
CA ILE A 296 10.13 26.13 9.95
C ILE A 296 9.01 26.97 9.37
N ALA A 297 9.30 27.64 8.25
CA ALA A 297 8.32 28.47 7.58
C ALA A 297 7.12 27.62 7.15
N SER A 298 5.92 28.20 7.23
CA SER A 298 4.73 27.58 6.65
C SER A 298 4.93 27.42 5.12
N PRO A 299 4.35 26.37 4.52
CA PRO A 299 4.46 26.16 3.07
C PRO A 299 3.96 27.37 2.27
N ASP A 300 4.72 27.81 1.27
CA ASP A 300 4.28 28.85 0.33
C ASP A 300 3.76 28.22 -0.97
N PHE A 301 2.44 28.22 -1.13
CA PHE A 301 1.77 27.74 -2.35
C PHE A 301 1.56 28.85 -3.41
N SER A 302 2.02 30.08 -3.16
CA SER A 302 1.89 31.16 -4.14
C SER A 302 2.55 30.86 -5.49
N PRO A 303 3.65 30.08 -5.62
CA PRO A 303 4.18 29.68 -6.92
C PRO A 303 3.23 28.76 -7.71
N LEU A 304 2.55 27.84 -7.02
CA LEU A 304 1.56 26.94 -7.64
C LEU A 304 0.35 27.72 -8.17
N VAL A 305 -0.18 28.65 -7.37
CA VAL A 305 -1.31 29.51 -7.77
C VAL A 305 -0.95 30.32 -9.02
N ARG A 306 0.26 30.90 -9.06
CA ARG A 306 0.77 31.60 -10.24
C ARG A 306 0.89 30.68 -11.46
N CYS A 307 1.40 29.47 -11.27
CA CYS A 307 1.51 28.47 -12.34
C CYS A 307 0.15 28.11 -12.96
N GLN A 308 -0.90 27.97 -12.15
CA GLN A 308 -2.26 27.69 -12.63
C GLN A 308 -2.79 28.82 -13.53
N GLN A 309 -2.61 30.08 -13.10
CA GLN A 309 -3.03 31.25 -13.87
C GLN A 309 -2.30 31.37 -15.21
N LEU A 310 -1.01 30.98 -15.26
CA LEU A 310 -0.16 31.09 -16.44
C LEU A 310 -0.41 30.01 -17.49
N THR A 311 -0.51 28.76 -17.04
CA THR A 311 -0.79 27.62 -17.94
C THR A 311 -2.13 27.78 -18.67
N HIS A 312 -3.10 28.45 -18.06
CA HIS A 312 -4.38 28.78 -18.71
C HIS A 312 -4.27 29.86 -19.81
N ARG A 313 -3.46 30.89 -19.61
CA ARG A 313 -3.26 31.97 -20.59
C ARG A 313 -2.42 31.54 -21.79
N ALA A 314 -1.50 30.59 -21.61
CA ALA A 314 -0.72 30.03 -22.70
C ALA A 314 -1.57 29.17 -23.67
N SER A 315 -2.63 28.51 -23.17
CA SER A 315 -3.57 27.71 -23.96
C SER A 315 -4.61 28.55 -24.72
N SER A 316 -4.89 29.77 -24.25
CA SER A 316 -5.86 30.69 -24.87
C SER A 316 -5.14 31.72 -25.75
N ALA A 317 -4.74 31.29 -26.96
CA ALA A 317 -4.16 32.19 -27.95
C ALA A 317 -5.16 33.31 -28.33
N GLY A 318 -4.91 34.55 -27.91
CA GLY A 318 -5.62 35.70 -28.48
C GLY A 318 -5.77 36.99 -27.68
N VAL A 319 -5.30 37.11 -26.43
CA VAL A 319 -5.49 38.36 -25.66
C VAL A 319 -4.15 38.96 -25.23
N GLU A 320 -3.72 40.00 -25.93
CA GLU A 320 -2.65 40.91 -25.50
C GLU A 320 -3.10 41.66 -24.25
N CYS A 321 -2.78 41.11 -23.08
CA CYS A 321 -2.91 41.81 -21.80
C CYS A 321 -1.53 41.96 -21.18
N ALA A 322 -1.26 43.10 -20.56
CA ALA A 322 0.01 43.38 -19.89
C ALA A 322 0.20 42.40 -18.72
N ILE A 323 1.11 41.44 -18.88
CA ILE A 323 1.51 40.50 -17.83
C ILE A 323 2.46 41.19 -16.86
N SER A 324 2.31 40.90 -15.56
CA SER A 324 3.24 41.33 -14.53
C SER A 324 4.64 40.69 -14.71
N VAL A 325 5.67 41.29 -14.12
CA VAL A 325 7.06 40.76 -14.18
C VAL A 325 7.14 39.33 -13.62
N GLN A 326 6.37 39.03 -12.57
CA GLN A 326 6.33 37.71 -11.93
C GLN A 326 5.61 36.67 -12.80
N GLU A 327 4.53 37.07 -13.49
CA GLU A 327 3.85 36.22 -14.49
C GLU A 327 4.78 35.90 -15.67
N ALA A 328 5.52 36.90 -16.16
CA ALA A 328 6.50 36.69 -17.24
C ALA A 328 7.61 35.71 -16.83
N GLN A 329 8.10 35.79 -15.59
CA GLN A 329 9.10 34.85 -15.06
C GLN A 329 8.57 33.43 -14.93
N GLY A 330 7.34 33.26 -14.41
CA GLY A 330 6.71 31.94 -14.30
C GLY A 330 6.46 31.30 -15.66
N LEU A 331 6.04 32.10 -16.66
CA LEU A 331 5.85 31.61 -18.04
C LEU A 331 7.19 31.18 -18.65
N ALA A 332 8.24 31.96 -18.46
CA ALA A 332 9.58 31.60 -18.92
C ALA A 332 10.08 30.29 -18.30
N ALA A 333 9.85 30.07 -16.99
CA ALA A 333 10.20 28.82 -16.32
C ALA A 333 9.42 27.62 -16.87
N PHE A 334 8.11 27.76 -17.07
CA PHE A 334 7.28 26.72 -17.70
C PHE A 334 7.74 26.40 -19.13
N THR A 335 7.97 27.41 -19.96
CA THR A 335 8.43 27.22 -21.34
C THR A 335 9.81 26.56 -21.39
N ALA A 336 10.72 26.94 -20.50
CA ALA A 336 12.03 26.30 -20.39
C ALA A 336 11.91 24.82 -19.98
N ALA A 337 11.11 24.52 -18.95
CA ALA A 337 10.87 23.15 -18.51
C ALA A 337 10.20 22.29 -19.60
N LYS A 338 9.26 22.85 -20.36
CA LYS A 338 8.63 22.17 -21.51
C LYS A 338 9.65 21.88 -22.60
N ALA A 339 10.52 22.85 -22.93
CA ALA A 339 11.57 22.65 -23.92
C ALA A 339 12.58 21.56 -23.50
N GLU A 340 12.97 21.53 -22.22
CA GLU A 340 13.82 20.48 -21.66
C GLU A 340 13.13 19.12 -21.72
N PHE A 341 11.86 19.03 -21.33
CA PHE A 341 11.07 17.81 -21.43
C PHE A 341 11.01 17.27 -22.86
N LEU A 342 10.73 18.13 -23.86
CA LEU A 342 10.68 17.70 -25.26
C LEU A 342 12.06 17.29 -25.79
N ALA A 343 13.15 17.84 -25.25
CA ALA A 343 14.50 17.40 -25.57
C ALA A 343 14.85 16.02 -24.95
N GLU A 344 14.41 15.77 -23.70
CA GLU A 344 14.57 14.48 -23.02
C GLU A 344 13.70 13.36 -23.64
N TYR A 345 12.50 13.72 -24.11
CA TYR A 345 11.50 12.80 -24.67
C TYR A 345 11.12 13.20 -26.10
N PRO A 346 12.03 13.07 -27.08
CA PRO A 346 11.78 13.51 -28.47
C PRO A 346 10.65 12.74 -29.16
N GLY A 347 10.25 11.59 -28.64
CA GLY A 347 9.09 10.82 -29.11
C GLY A 347 7.75 11.35 -28.60
N PHE A 348 7.72 12.33 -27.69
CA PHE A 348 6.47 12.87 -27.15
C PHE A 348 5.69 13.67 -28.22
N PRO A 349 4.44 13.30 -28.54
CA PRO A 349 3.70 13.92 -29.63
C PRO A 349 2.98 15.22 -29.19
N ASP A 350 3.73 16.24 -28.78
CA ASP A 350 3.21 17.46 -28.12
C ASP A 350 2.05 18.12 -28.86
N ALA A 351 2.21 18.41 -30.16
CA ALA A 351 1.16 19.06 -30.95
C ALA A 351 -0.14 18.24 -31.02
N SER A 352 -0.04 16.91 -31.10
CA SER A 352 -1.20 16.03 -31.12
C SER A 352 -1.86 15.92 -29.74
N VAL A 353 -1.07 15.95 -28.66
CA VAL A 353 -1.57 15.94 -27.28
C VAL A 353 -2.31 17.24 -26.97
N GLU A 354 -1.73 18.40 -27.28
CA GLU A 354 -2.39 19.69 -27.05
C GLU A 354 -3.65 19.84 -27.91
N LYS A 355 -3.63 19.33 -29.15
CA LYS A 355 -4.85 19.27 -29.98
C LYS A 355 -5.93 18.40 -29.33
N MET A 356 -5.58 17.20 -28.85
CA MET A 356 -6.53 16.30 -28.16
C MET A 356 -7.08 16.96 -26.88
N ARG A 357 -6.22 17.62 -26.09
CA ARG A 357 -6.63 18.36 -24.89
C ARG A 357 -7.67 19.42 -25.23
N ASN A 358 -7.43 20.22 -26.27
CA ASN A 358 -8.32 21.30 -26.69
C ASN A 358 -9.63 20.83 -27.32
N GLU A 359 -9.62 19.74 -28.11
CA GLU A 359 -10.81 19.28 -28.82
C GLU A 359 -11.69 18.34 -27.99
N GLU A 360 -11.08 17.47 -27.16
CA GLU A 360 -11.79 16.37 -26.52
C GLU A 360 -11.88 16.52 -24.99
N TYR A 361 -11.05 17.37 -24.38
CA TYR A 361 -10.88 17.49 -22.93
C TYR A 361 -10.78 18.94 -22.41
N ALA A 362 -11.23 19.94 -23.18
CA ALA A 362 -11.10 21.37 -22.84
C ALA A 362 -11.68 21.73 -21.47
N ARG A 363 -12.74 21.01 -21.05
CA ARG A 363 -13.37 21.17 -19.73
C ARG A 363 -12.39 21.06 -18.55
N LEU A 364 -11.28 20.34 -18.71
CA LEU A 364 -10.26 20.25 -17.66
C LEU A 364 -9.55 21.60 -17.46
N ASP A 365 -9.25 22.33 -18.54
CA ASP A 365 -8.64 23.67 -18.43
C ASP A 365 -9.68 24.72 -18.02
N GLU A 366 -10.89 24.65 -18.56
CA GLU A 366 -12.01 25.56 -18.24
C GLU A 366 -12.42 25.47 -16.76
N GLN A 367 -12.33 24.28 -16.16
CA GLN A 367 -12.66 24.05 -14.75
C GLN A 367 -11.42 24.09 -13.85
N HIS A 368 -10.24 24.40 -14.39
CA HIS A 368 -8.97 24.45 -13.65
C HIS A 368 -8.61 23.14 -12.92
N VAL A 369 -8.88 21.99 -13.55
CA VAL A 369 -8.63 20.65 -13.00
C VAL A 369 -7.41 20.01 -13.65
N THR A 370 -6.44 19.64 -12.81
CA THR A 370 -5.35 18.72 -13.14
C THR A 370 -5.77 17.30 -12.73
N TYR A 371 -6.23 16.50 -13.69
CA TYR A 371 -6.77 15.15 -13.40
C TYR A 371 -5.69 14.07 -13.50
N LEU A 372 -5.33 13.45 -12.38
CA LEU A 372 -4.26 12.44 -12.27
C LEU A 372 -4.77 11.09 -11.73
N ASP A 373 -6.05 10.74 -11.89
CA ASP A 373 -6.61 9.43 -11.49
C ASP A 373 -7.05 8.54 -12.66
N HIS A 374 -6.35 8.62 -13.80
CA HIS A 374 -6.67 7.87 -15.02
C HIS A 374 -6.73 6.33 -14.86
N VAL A 375 -5.98 5.73 -13.92
CA VAL A 375 -6.07 4.29 -13.61
C VAL A 375 -7.31 3.94 -12.80
N GLY A 376 -7.81 4.89 -11.98
CA GLY A 376 -9.08 4.77 -11.26
C GLY A 376 -10.25 4.73 -12.23
N GLY A 377 -10.23 5.62 -13.22
CA GLY A 377 -11.10 5.67 -14.38
C GLY A 377 -10.68 6.85 -15.25
N THR A 378 -10.73 6.74 -16.57
CA THR A 378 -10.38 7.88 -17.42
C THR A 378 -11.60 8.73 -17.75
N LEU A 379 -11.35 9.88 -18.37
CA LEU A 379 -12.39 10.82 -18.74
C LEU A 379 -12.84 10.54 -20.18
N PRO A 380 -14.15 10.64 -20.47
CA PRO A 380 -14.63 10.44 -21.82
C PRO A 380 -14.26 11.61 -22.73
N PRO A 381 -13.86 11.36 -23.98
CA PRO A 381 -13.69 12.43 -24.95
C PRO A 381 -15.05 13.05 -25.31
N GLU A 382 -15.08 14.37 -25.52
CA GLU A 382 -16.30 15.12 -25.82
C GLU A 382 -17.04 14.57 -27.05
N SER A 383 -16.28 14.25 -28.11
CA SER A 383 -16.87 13.72 -29.35
C SER A 383 -17.58 12.38 -29.14
N LEU A 384 -17.12 11.52 -28.22
CA LEU A 384 -17.78 10.25 -27.91
C LEU A 384 -19.13 10.49 -27.23
N LEU A 385 -19.18 11.41 -26.27
CA LEU A 385 -20.42 11.76 -25.55
C LEU A 385 -21.46 12.35 -26.50
N GLU A 386 -21.04 13.29 -27.33
CA GLU A 386 -21.95 13.95 -28.26
C GLU A 386 -22.49 12.96 -29.30
N GLN A 387 -21.61 12.13 -29.89
CA GLN A 387 -22.03 11.11 -30.84
C GLN A 387 -23.03 10.12 -30.21
N ASP A 388 -22.77 9.66 -29.00
CA ASP A 388 -23.67 8.71 -28.32
C ASP A 388 -25.02 9.35 -28.00
N LEU A 389 -25.05 10.58 -27.50
CA LEU A 389 -26.28 11.32 -27.28
C LEU A 389 -27.08 11.49 -28.58
N GLN A 390 -26.42 11.81 -29.69
CA GLN A 390 -27.08 11.88 -31.00
C GLN A 390 -27.62 10.53 -31.44
N ALA A 391 -26.88 9.44 -31.20
CA ALA A 391 -27.36 8.09 -31.51
C ALA A 391 -28.62 7.74 -30.70
N LEU A 392 -28.65 8.05 -29.41
CA LEU A 392 -29.82 7.81 -28.56
C LEU A 392 -31.04 8.65 -28.95
N LYS A 393 -30.83 9.87 -29.49
CA LYS A 393 -31.92 10.72 -30.00
C LYS A 393 -32.51 10.23 -31.32
N HIS A 394 -31.70 9.60 -32.18
CA HIS A 394 -32.07 9.30 -33.56
C HIS A 394 -32.25 7.81 -33.88
N ALA A 395 -31.73 6.91 -33.06
CA ALA A 395 -31.88 5.46 -33.21
C ALA A 395 -32.92 4.91 -32.23
N ILE A 396 -33.79 4.03 -32.72
CA ILE A 396 -34.71 3.27 -31.88
C ILE A 396 -33.99 2.00 -31.42
N LEU A 397 -33.34 2.08 -30.26
CA LEU A 397 -32.72 0.93 -29.61
C LEU A 397 -33.75 0.23 -28.73
N GLY A 398 -34.03 -1.05 -29.03
CA GLY A 398 -34.92 -1.89 -28.23
C GLY A 398 -34.17 -3.06 -27.62
N ASN A 399 -34.83 -3.84 -26.76
CA ASN A 399 -34.22 -5.04 -26.19
C ASN A 399 -33.79 -6.01 -27.33
N PRO A 400 -32.51 -6.42 -27.41
CA PRO A 400 -32.04 -7.34 -28.44
C PRO A 400 -32.81 -8.68 -28.47
N HIS A 401 -33.26 -9.15 -27.31
CA HIS A 401 -34.02 -10.40 -27.19
C HIS A 401 -35.46 -10.28 -27.68
N SER A 402 -35.98 -9.05 -27.85
CA SER A 402 -37.27 -8.76 -28.47
C SER A 402 -37.18 -8.62 -30.00
N GLY A 403 -36.02 -8.88 -30.60
CA GLY A 403 -35.81 -8.82 -32.05
C GLY A 403 -35.43 -7.43 -32.58
N SER A 404 -34.93 -6.52 -31.75
CA SER A 404 -34.44 -5.22 -32.21
C SER A 404 -33.18 -5.39 -33.08
N LYS A 405 -33.35 -5.26 -34.40
CA LYS A 405 -32.25 -5.38 -35.37
C LYS A 405 -31.14 -4.33 -35.14
N ALA A 406 -31.52 -3.10 -34.78
CA ALA A 406 -30.58 -2.02 -34.51
C ALA A 406 -29.68 -2.35 -33.31
N SER A 407 -30.26 -2.82 -32.20
CA SER A 407 -29.47 -3.21 -31.03
C SER A 407 -28.63 -4.46 -31.26
N GLN A 408 -29.10 -5.41 -32.08
CA GLN A 408 -28.31 -6.58 -32.48
C GLN A 408 -27.11 -6.21 -33.35
N ALA A 409 -27.29 -5.27 -34.29
CA ALA A 409 -26.18 -4.74 -35.09
C ALA A 409 -25.15 -4.04 -34.20
N ALA A 410 -25.60 -3.15 -33.30
CA ALA A 410 -24.71 -2.47 -32.36
C ALA A 410 -23.98 -3.45 -31.42
N TYR A 411 -24.65 -4.51 -30.94
CA TYR A 411 -24.03 -5.58 -30.17
C TYR A 411 -22.88 -6.25 -30.95
N GLN A 412 -23.10 -6.57 -32.23
CA GLN A 412 -22.09 -7.19 -33.07
C GLN A 412 -20.92 -6.24 -33.35
N GLU A 413 -21.19 -4.97 -33.67
CA GLU A 413 -20.16 -3.95 -33.88
C GLU A 413 -19.26 -3.76 -32.65
N ALA A 414 -19.85 -3.74 -31.46
CA ALA A 414 -19.10 -3.67 -30.20
C ALA A 414 -18.20 -4.89 -30.00
N ARG A 415 -18.69 -6.10 -30.33
CA ARG A 415 -17.89 -7.33 -30.27
C ARG A 415 -16.74 -7.31 -31.26
N ASP A 416 -16.99 -6.92 -32.50
CA ASP A 416 -15.98 -6.86 -33.56
C ASP A 416 -14.86 -5.87 -33.19
N ALA A 417 -15.21 -4.73 -32.58
CA ALA A 417 -14.24 -3.77 -32.06
C ALA A 417 -13.38 -4.35 -30.93
N ILE A 418 -13.97 -5.14 -30.02
CA ILE A 418 -13.24 -5.83 -28.94
C ILE A 418 -12.29 -6.89 -29.52
N TYR A 419 -12.76 -7.72 -30.46
CA TYR A 419 -11.93 -8.72 -31.13
C TYR A 419 -10.73 -8.08 -31.83
N ALA A 420 -10.94 -6.98 -32.55
CA ALA A 420 -9.85 -6.24 -33.19
C ALA A 420 -8.87 -5.64 -32.17
N PHE A 421 -9.35 -5.06 -31.08
CA PHE A 421 -8.49 -4.44 -30.07
C PHE A 421 -7.57 -5.45 -29.38
N PHE A 422 -8.11 -6.62 -28.99
CA PHE A 422 -7.38 -7.71 -28.32
C PHE A 422 -6.69 -8.70 -29.27
N ASP A 423 -6.77 -8.47 -30.58
CA ASP A 423 -6.20 -9.34 -31.62
C ASP A 423 -6.62 -10.81 -31.48
N CYS A 424 -7.93 -11.04 -31.34
CA CYS A 424 -8.47 -12.40 -31.24
C CYS A 424 -9.64 -12.66 -32.17
N SER A 425 -9.81 -13.93 -32.54
CA SER A 425 -10.88 -14.37 -33.45
C SER A 425 -12.13 -14.80 -32.66
N PRO A 426 -13.35 -14.53 -33.18
CA PRO A 426 -14.58 -15.11 -32.65
C PRO A 426 -14.61 -16.65 -32.69
N ASP A 427 -13.77 -17.30 -33.50
CA ASP A 427 -13.66 -18.77 -33.53
C ASP A 427 -12.91 -19.34 -32.32
N GLU A 428 -12.04 -18.54 -31.69
CA GLU A 428 -11.23 -18.95 -30.54
C GLU A 428 -11.74 -18.33 -29.23
N TYR A 429 -12.27 -17.12 -29.28
CA TYR A 429 -12.72 -16.36 -28.12
C TYR A 429 -14.18 -15.95 -28.20
N GLU A 430 -14.83 -15.95 -27.04
CA GLU A 430 -16.17 -15.42 -26.87
C GLU A 430 -16.13 -14.15 -26.01
N VAL A 431 -16.79 -13.10 -26.48
CA VAL A 431 -17.02 -11.87 -25.71
C VAL A 431 -18.32 -12.03 -24.92
N ILE A 432 -18.23 -11.83 -23.61
CA ILE A 432 -19.38 -11.80 -22.70
C ILE A 432 -19.43 -10.42 -22.06
N PHE A 433 -20.49 -9.66 -22.31
CA PHE A 433 -20.64 -8.34 -21.70
C PHE A 433 -21.00 -8.43 -20.22
N THR A 434 -20.36 -7.59 -19.42
CA THR A 434 -20.59 -7.48 -17.97
C THR A 434 -20.67 -6.01 -17.57
N ALA A 435 -21.04 -5.71 -16.32
CA ALA A 435 -21.09 -4.33 -15.86
C ALA A 435 -19.69 -3.68 -15.70
N ASN A 436 -18.64 -4.49 -15.53
CA ASN A 436 -17.23 -4.09 -15.42
C ASN A 436 -16.33 -5.35 -15.26
N ALA A 437 -15.02 -5.14 -15.17
CA ALA A 437 -14.03 -6.20 -14.91
C ALA A 437 -14.32 -6.96 -13.60
N SER A 438 -14.76 -6.30 -12.53
CA SER A 438 -15.11 -6.98 -11.27
C SER A 438 -16.28 -7.95 -11.43
N SER A 439 -17.31 -7.58 -12.21
CA SER A 439 -18.41 -8.47 -12.56
C SER A 439 -17.96 -9.63 -13.44
N ALA A 440 -17.01 -9.40 -14.36
CA ALA A 440 -16.40 -10.48 -15.16
C ALA A 440 -15.59 -11.45 -14.30
N ILE A 441 -14.79 -10.94 -13.36
CA ILE A 441 -14.05 -11.75 -12.39
C ILE A 441 -15.00 -12.59 -11.54
N ARG A 442 -16.06 -11.96 -11.01
CA ARG A 442 -17.10 -12.64 -10.22
C ARG A 442 -17.77 -13.75 -11.02
N LEU A 443 -18.12 -13.49 -12.29
CA LEU A 443 -18.71 -14.48 -13.17
C LEU A 443 -17.81 -15.72 -13.31
N VAL A 444 -16.50 -15.53 -13.51
CA VAL A 444 -15.54 -16.64 -13.52
C VAL A 444 -15.52 -17.33 -12.15
N ALA A 445 -15.42 -16.59 -11.05
CA ALA A 445 -15.35 -17.16 -9.70
C ALA A 445 -16.56 -18.06 -9.36
N GLU A 446 -17.77 -17.62 -9.71
CA GLU A 446 -19.02 -18.37 -9.50
C GLU A 446 -19.09 -19.61 -10.40
N SER A 447 -18.69 -19.46 -11.67
CA SER A 447 -18.84 -20.48 -12.71
C SER A 447 -17.72 -21.52 -12.74
N PHE A 448 -16.54 -21.22 -12.18
CA PHE A 448 -15.38 -22.10 -12.22
C PHE A 448 -15.61 -23.35 -11.37
N PRO A 449 -15.22 -24.55 -11.87
CA PRO A 449 -15.44 -25.82 -11.18
C PRO A 449 -14.41 -26.07 -10.07
N PHE A 450 -14.31 -25.16 -9.09
CA PHE A 450 -13.52 -25.39 -7.90
C PHE A 450 -14.00 -26.64 -7.17
N GLN A 451 -13.05 -27.43 -6.67
CA GLN A 451 -13.26 -28.67 -5.92
C GLN A 451 -12.08 -28.87 -4.94
N PRO A 452 -12.14 -29.81 -3.98
CA PRO A 452 -11.09 -29.98 -2.96
C PRO A 452 -9.65 -30.14 -3.48
N CYS A 453 -9.47 -30.75 -4.66
CA CYS A 453 -8.16 -30.93 -5.28
C CYS A 453 -7.71 -29.72 -6.13
N THR A 454 -8.58 -28.75 -6.37
CA THR A 454 -8.23 -27.53 -7.10
C THR A 454 -7.37 -26.61 -6.23
N GLN A 455 -6.43 -25.93 -6.89
CA GLN A 455 -5.65 -24.84 -6.30
C GLN A 455 -5.91 -23.57 -7.09
N LEU A 456 -6.20 -22.49 -6.36
CA LEU A 456 -6.26 -21.13 -6.86
C LEU A 456 -4.96 -20.42 -6.47
N LEU A 457 -4.19 -19.98 -7.46
CA LEU A 457 -3.01 -19.15 -7.29
C LEU A 457 -3.39 -17.69 -7.54
N LEU A 458 -3.11 -16.81 -6.58
CA LEU A 458 -3.33 -15.37 -6.67
C LEU A 458 -2.00 -14.65 -6.51
N THR A 459 -1.72 -13.59 -7.26
CA THR A 459 -0.61 -12.70 -6.93
C THR A 459 -1.01 -11.70 -5.85
N LYS A 460 -0.04 -11.27 -5.05
CA LYS A 460 -0.25 -10.34 -3.91
C LYS A 460 -0.65 -8.94 -4.35
N ASP A 461 -0.24 -8.49 -5.53
CA ASP A 461 -0.58 -7.18 -6.09
C ASP A 461 -1.88 -7.16 -6.90
N ASN A 462 -2.72 -8.18 -6.75
CA ASN A 462 -4.02 -8.20 -7.38
C ASN A 462 -4.92 -7.08 -6.87
N HIS A 463 -5.82 -6.59 -7.72
CA HIS A 463 -6.91 -5.75 -7.27
C HIS A 463 -7.87 -6.55 -6.37
N THR A 464 -8.54 -5.90 -5.40
CA THR A 464 -9.45 -6.54 -4.43
C THR A 464 -10.51 -7.43 -5.10
N SER A 465 -10.98 -7.04 -6.30
CA SER A 465 -11.92 -7.86 -7.08
C SER A 465 -11.38 -9.25 -7.43
N VAL A 466 -10.09 -9.37 -7.73
CA VAL A 466 -9.42 -10.66 -8.01
C VAL A 466 -9.22 -11.46 -6.72
N HIS A 467 -8.91 -10.81 -5.60
CA HIS A 467 -8.86 -11.50 -4.30
C HIS A 467 -10.20 -12.16 -3.92
N GLY A 468 -11.33 -11.62 -4.43
CA GLY A 468 -12.66 -12.20 -4.25
C GLY A 468 -12.80 -13.65 -4.73
N LEU A 469 -12.00 -14.11 -5.70
CA LEU A 469 -12.01 -15.53 -6.14
C LEU A 469 -11.75 -16.50 -4.97
N ARG A 470 -10.98 -16.07 -3.98
CA ARG A 470 -10.62 -16.87 -2.80
C ARG A 470 -11.84 -17.39 -2.05
N GLU A 471 -12.88 -16.57 -1.91
CA GLU A 471 -14.07 -16.94 -1.13
C GLU A 471 -14.86 -18.05 -1.84
N TYR A 472 -14.99 -17.97 -3.18
CA TYR A 472 -15.63 -19.01 -3.99
C TYR A 472 -14.82 -20.30 -4.03
N ALA A 473 -13.50 -20.20 -4.13
CA ALA A 473 -12.60 -21.36 -4.08
C ALA A 473 -12.73 -22.09 -2.74
N ARG A 474 -12.61 -21.37 -1.62
CA ARG A 474 -12.73 -21.92 -0.26
C ARG A 474 -14.10 -22.54 0.00
N ALA A 475 -15.19 -21.88 -0.42
CA ALA A 475 -16.54 -22.40 -0.26
C ALA A 475 -16.76 -23.76 -0.96
N LYS A 476 -16.00 -24.03 -2.03
CA LYS A 476 -16.01 -25.31 -2.76
C LYS A 476 -14.87 -26.25 -2.33
N GLY A 477 -14.16 -25.94 -1.24
CA GLY A 477 -13.10 -26.75 -0.66
C GLY A 477 -11.72 -26.64 -1.33
N ALA A 478 -11.58 -25.81 -2.37
CA ALA A 478 -10.30 -25.62 -3.05
C ALA A 478 -9.29 -24.87 -2.17
N SER A 479 -8.00 -25.19 -2.34
CA SER A 479 -6.91 -24.47 -1.65
C SER A 479 -6.57 -23.17 -2.38
N VAL A 480 -6.13 -22.17 -1.62
CA VAL A 480 -5.73 -20.86 -2.17
C VAL A 480 -4.32 -20.53 -1.73
N LYS A 481 -3.46 -20.15 -2.68
CA LYS A 481 -2.09 -19.72 -2.44
C LYS A 481 -1.83 -18.35 -3.06
N TYR A 482 -1.03 -17.56 -2.38
CA TYR A 482 -0.58 -16.24 -2.76
C TYR A 482 0.88 -16.28 -3.21
N ILE A 483 1.14 -15.72 -4.38
CA ILE A 483 2.47 -15.46 -4.93
C ILE A 483 2.89 -14.07 -4.45
N PRO A 484 3.97 -13.95 -3.65
CA PRO A 484 4.41 -12.67 -3.11
C PRO A 484 5.13 -11.84 -4.17
N LEU A 485 5.46 -10.60 -3.79
CA LEU A 485 6.27 -9.70 -4.60
C LEU A 485 7.72 -9.68 -4.09
N ASP A 486 8.66 -9.31 -4.95
CA ASP A 486 10.03 -8.97 -4.58
C ASP A 486 10.14 -7.52 -4.05
N ASP A 487 11.37 -7.05 -3.82
CA ASP A 487 11.62 -5.71 -3.29
C ASP A 487 11.28 -4.57 -4.25
N ASP A 488 11.32 -4.84 -5.56
CA ASP A 488 10.90 -3.93 -6.62
C ASP A 488 9.38 -3.97 -6.83
N LEU A 489 8.65 -4.73 -6.01
CA LEU A 489 7.20 -4.96 -6.09
C LEU A 489 6.76 -5.63 -7.39
N LEU A 490 7.61 -6.51 -7.93
CA LEU A 490 7.32 -7.40 -9.05
C LEU A 490 7.02 -8.81 -8.56
N LEU A 491 6.38 -9.65 -9.39
CA LEU A 491 6.11 -11.03 -9.02
C LEU A 491 7.39 -11.80 -8.70
N HIS A 492 7.42 -12.51 -7.57
CA HIS A 492 8.58 -13.32 -7.23
C HIS A 492 8.63 -14.58 -8.10
N ASP A 493 9.52 -14.54 -9.08
CA ASP A 493 9.67 -15.52 -10.15
C ASP A 493 9.87 -16.98 -9.67
N ASP A 494 10.79 -17.23 -8.74
CA ASP A 494 11.04 -18.59 -8.23
C ASP A 494 9.86 -19.13 -7.44
N LEU A 495 9.16 -18.28 -6.69
CA LEU A 495 7.98 -18.67 -5.92
C LEU A 495 6.79 -19.01 -6.83
N MET A 496 6.61 -18.24 -7.92
CA MET A 496 5.66 -18.59 -8.97
C MET A 496 5.99 -19.96 -9.58
N ARG A 497 7.25 -20.22 -9.96
CA ARG A 497 7.67 -21.52 -10.52
C ARG A 497 7.38 -22.67 -9.56
N ARG A 498 7.77 -22.53 -8.29
CA ARG A 498 7.52 -23.56 -7.27
C ARG A 498 6.03 -23.81 -7.05
N ALA A 499 5.20 -22.76 -7.07
CA ALA A 499 3.76 -22.90 -6.93
C ALA A 499 3.14 -23.68 -8.10
N LEU A 500 3.56 -23.38 -9.33
CA LEU A 500 3.12 -24.09 -10.54
C LEU A 500 3.57 -25.56 -10.57
N GLN A 501 4.82 -25.83 -10.18
CA GLN A 501 5.36 -27.20 -10.11
C GLN A 501 4.67 -28.09 -9.06
N ARG A 502 4.03 -27.49 -8.06
CA ARG A 502 3.32 -28.19 -6.98
C ARG A 502 1.83 -28.40 -7.29
N LEU A 503 1.34 -27.97 -8.45
CA LEU A 503 -0.03 -28.25 -8.87
C LEU A 503 -0.22 -29.75 -9.07
N GLY A 504 -1.38 -30.26 -8.65
CA GLY A 504 -1.73 -31.67 -8.81
C GLY A 504 -2.29 -31.97 -10.20
N ASP A 505 -2.32 -33.23 -10.57
CA ASP A 505 -2.98 -33.67 -11.80
C ASP A 505 -4.48 -33.90 -11.59
N GLY A 506 -5.25 -33.84 -12.68
CA GLY A 506 -6.65 -34.31 -12.71
C GLY A 506 -7.71 -33.35 -12.17
N ALA A 507 -7.33 -32.11 -11.80
CA ALA A 507 -8.26 -31.05 -11.44
C ALA A 507 -7.96 -29.77 -12.23
N PRO A 508 -8.96 -28.95 -12.56
CA PRO A 508 -8.71 -27.64 -13.15
C PRO A 508 -8.16 -26.70 -12.07
N HIS A 509 -6.94 -26.19 -12.27
CA HIS A 509 -6.31 -25.15 -11.44
C HIS A 509 -6.53 -23.77 -12.07
N LEU A 510 -6.44 -22.71 -11.27
CA LEU A 510 -6.58 -21.34 -11.76
C LEU A 510 -5.46 -20.45 -11.22
N LEU A 511 -4.72 -19.80 -12.11
CA LEU A 511 -3.85 -18.67 -11.78
C LEU A 511 -4.56 -17.37 -12.15
N ALA A 512 -4.69 -16.44 -11.20
CA ALA A 512 -5.22 -15.10 -11.47
C ALA A 512 -4.20 -14.03 -11.07
N PHE A 513 -3.81 -13.20 -12.04
CA PHE A 513 -2.83 -12.13 -11.85
C PHE A 513 -3.12 -10.93 -12.76
N PRO A 514 -2.70 -9.71 -12.37
CA PRO A 514 -2.89 -8.55 -13.21
C PRO A 514 -1.85 -8.53 -14.33
N ALA A 515 -2.22 -8.06 -15.52
CA ALA A 515 -1.25 -7.81 -16.57
C ALA A 515 -0.38 -6.57 -16.25
N GLN A 516 -0.98 -5.59 -15.54
CA GLN A 516 -0.32 -4.42 -14.99
C GLN A 516 -0.88 -4.12 -13.61
N SER A 517 -0.03 -3.89 -12.60
CA SER A 517 -0.47 -3.48 -11.27
C SER A 517 -1.19 -2.13 -11.32
N ASN A 518 -2.37 -2.03 -10.70
CA ASN A 518 -3.09 -0.76 -10.57
C ASN A 518 -2.50 0.17 -9.49
N ALA A 519 -1.66 -0.35 -8.60
CA ALA A 519 -0.99 0.42 -7.56
C ALA A 519 0.32 1.00 -8.08
N THR A 520 1.28 0.15 -8.45
CA THR A 520 2.65 0.54 -8.81
C THR A 520 2.84 0.80 -10.30
N GLY A 521 1.87 0.42 -11.14
CA GLY A 521 2.02 0.40 -12.59
C GLY A 521 2.90 -0.72 -13.13
N ALA A 522 3.46 -1.59 -12.27
CA ALA A 522 4.35 -2.67 -12.67
C ALA A 522 3.73 -3.54 -13.77
N ARG A 523 4.47 -3.77 -14.87
CA ARG A 523 4.07 -4.68 -15.95
C ARG A 523 4.66 -6.06 -15.70
N HIS A 524 3.80 -7.05 -15.54
CA HIS A 524 4.23 -8.43 -15.25
C HIS A 524 4.60 -9.19 -16.52
N ASP A 525 5.47 -10.19 -16.38
CA ASP A 525 5.84 -11.08 -17.48
C ASP A 525 4.63 -11.92 -17.92
N LEU A 526 4.06 -11.59 -19.08
CA LEU A 526 2.90 -12.30 -19.63
C LEU A 526 3.25 -13.73 -20.09
N ALA A 527 4.53 -14.11 -20.16
CA ALA A 527 4.92 -15.50 -20.37
C ALA A 527 4.43 -16.44 -19.25
N TRP A 528 4.04 -15.90 -18.09
CA TRP A 528 3.36 -16.67 -17.04
C TRP A 528 2.06 -17.31 -17.51
N ILE A 529 1.40 -16.76 -18.54
CA ILE A 529 0.20 -17.37 -19.14
C ILE A 529 0.54 -18.77 -19.67
N ALA A 530 1.49 -18.85 -20.61
CA ALA A 530 1.90 -20.11 -21.21
C ALA A 530 2.57 -21.06 -20.20
N ARG A 531 3.38 -20.54 -19.27
CA ARG A 531 4.06 -21.35 -18.24
C ARG A 531 3.06 -22.00 -17.28
N ALA A 532 1.99 -21.28 -16.90
CA ALA A 532 0.95 -21.82 -16.03
C ALA A 532 0.11 -22.88 -16.74
N GLN A 533 -0.28 -22.61 -17.99
CA GLN A 533 -1.01 -23.57 -18.84
C GLN A 533 -0.22 -24.86 -19.07
N ALA A 534 1.11 -24.78 -19.23
CA ALA A 534 1.98 -25.94 -19.33
C ALA A 534 1.99 -26.84 -18.06
N HIS A 535 1.62 -26.30 -16.90
CA HIS A 535 1.45 -27.04 -15.65
C HIS A 535 -0.02 -27.36 -15.34
N GLY A 536 -0.92 -27.26 -16.33
CA GLY A 536 -2.34 -27.59 -16.18
C GLY A 536 -3.20 -26.53 -15.49
N ALA A 537 -2.66 -25.33 -15.24
CA ALA A 537 -3.45 -24.22 -14.72
C ALA A 537 -4.06 -23.37 -15.83
N MET A 538 -5.36 -23.08 -15.70
CA MET A 538 -6.02 -22.04 -16.48
C MET A 538 -5.61 -20.66 -15.97
N VAL A 539 -5.70 -19.64 -16.81
CA VAL A 539 -5.23 -18.29 -16.48
C VAL A 539 -6.32 -17.24 -16.62
N LEU A 540 -6.62 -16.54 -15.53
CA LEU A 540 -7.37 -15.28 -15.53
C LEU A 540 -6.39 -14.11 -15.51
N CYS A 541 -6.31 -13.40 -16.63
CA CYS A 541 -5.49 -12.21 -16.78
C CYS A 541 -6.33 -10.95 -16.54
N ASP A 542 -6.09 -10.23 -15.44
CA ASP A 542 -6.73 -8.94 -15.20
C ASP A 542 -6.03 -7.85 -16.01
N ALA A 543 -6.63 -7.48 -17.14
CA ALA A 543 -6.08 -6.51 -18.07
C ALA A 543 -6.54 -5.08 -17.78
N ALA A 544 -7.39 -4.85 -16.76
CA ALA A 544 -8.11 -3.58 -16.58
C ALA A 544 -7.20 -2.35 -16.39
N ALA A 545 -6.01 -2.52 -15.83
CA ALA A 545 -5.01 -1.45 -15.70
C ALA A 545 -3.98 -1.42 -16.84
N LEU A 546 -3.87 -2.48 -17.65
CA LEU A 546 -2.95 -2.56 -18.78
C LEU A 546 -3.54 -1.92 -20.04
N VAL A 547 -4.76 -2.31 -20.40
CA VAL A 547 -5.37 -1.98 -21.71
C VAL A 547 -5.58 -0.50 -22.01
N PRO A 548 -5.61 0.44 -21.03
CA PRO A 548 -5.57 1.87 -21.36
C PRO A 548 -4.23 2.34 -21.99
N GLN A 549 -3.15 1.57 -21.84
CA GLN A 549 -1.78 1.97 -22.20
C GLN A 549 -0.96 0.88 -22.92
N ALA A 550 -1.56 -0.25 -23.27
CA ALA A 550 -0.92 -1.30 -24.05
C ALA A 550 -1.97 -2.27 -24.57
N ARG A 551 -1.77 -2.82 -25.77
CA ARG A 551 -2.61 -3.93 -26.24
C ARG A 551 -2.21 -5.23 -25.53
N LEU A 552 -3.21 -6.06 -25.26
CA LEU A 552 -3.01 -7.46 -24.86
C LEU A 552 -3.36 -8.32 -26.08
N ASP A 553 -2.34 -8.87 -26.73
CA ASP A 553 -2.51 -9.74 -27.90
C ASP A 553 -2.92 -11.15 -27.44
N CYS A 554 -4.22 -11.42 -27.52
CA CYS A 554 -4.81 -12.71 -27.17
C CYS A 554 -4.55 -13.79 -28.22
N GLY A 555 -4.28 -13.44 -29.48
CA GLY A 555 -3.94 -14.39 -30.54
C GLY A 555 -2.60 -15.09 -30.26
N THR A 556 -1.63 -14.35 -29.74
CA THR A 556 -0.32 -14.86 -29.35
C THR A 556 -0.31 -15.43 -27.93
N LEU A 557 -0.84 -14.70 -26.94
CA LEU A 557 -0.69 -15.06 -25.52
C LEU A 557 -1.71 -16.13 -25.07
N GLN A 558 -2.85 -16.20 -25.73
CA GLN A 558 -3.92 -17.18 -25.52
C GLN A 558 -4.35 -17.44 -24.04
N PRO A 559 -4.56 -16.40 -23.20
CA PRO A 559 -5.09 -16.57 -21.83
C PRO A 559 -6.50 -17.18 -21.83
N ASP A 560 -6.84 -17.99 -20.83
CA ASP A 560 -8.17 -18.60 -20.73
C ASP A 560 -9.27 -17.56 -20.51
N PHE A 561 -9.00 -16.56 -19.68
CA PHE A 561 -9.92 -15.50 -19.32
C PHE A 561 -9.20 -14.15 -19.29
N VAL A 562 -9.78 -13.14 -19.94
CA VAL A 562 -9.32 -11.74 -19.87
C VAL A 562 -10.47 -10.87 -19.45
N VAL A 563 -10.22 -9.96 -18.52
CA VAL A 563 -11.24 -9.03 -18.00
C VAL A 563 -10.85 -7.58 -18.25
N ALA A 564 -11.82 -6.76 -18.62
CA ALA A 564 -11.62 -5.34 -18.89
C ALA A 564 -12.86 -4.49 -18.51
N SER A 565 -12.63 -3.20 -18.27
CA SER A 565 -13.69 -2.20 -18.07
C SER A 565 -13.51 -1.06 -19.06
N PHE A 566 -14.54 -0.72 -19.82
CA PHE A 566 -14.40 0.24 -20.93
C PHE A 566 -14.17 1.68 -20.46
N TYR A 567 -14.77 2.08 -19.33
CA TYR A 567 -14.52 3.39 -18.73
C TYR A 567 -13.05 3.63 -18.31
N LYS A 568 -12.24 2.58 -18.18
CA LYS A 568 -10.79 2.73 -17.95
C LYS A 568 -10.02 2.99 -19.23
N ILE A 569 -10.52 2.51 -20.37
CA ILE A 569 -9.86 2.64 -21.68
C ILE A 569 -10.15 4.03 -22.27
N PHE A 570 -11.43 4.43 -22.30
CA PHE A 570 -11.87 5.65 -22.98
C PHE A 570 -12.98 6.42 -22.21
N GLY A 571 -13.17 6.13 -20.91
CA GLY A 571 -13.92 6.98 -19.98
C GLY A 571 -15.44 6.83 -19.96
N TYR A 572 -16.04 6.26 -21.01
CA TYR A 572 -17.48 6.03 -21.14
C TYR A 572 -17.74 4.87 -22.10
N PRO A 573 -18.71 3.97 -21.88
CA PRO A 573 -19.71 4.01 -20.82
C PRO A 573 -19.24 3.42 -19.50
N THR A 574 -19.69 4.01 -18.40
CA THR A 574 -19.67 3.36 -17.09
C THR A 574 -20.75 2.27 -17.05
N GLY A 575 -20.59 1.27 -16.18
CA GLY A 575 -21.52 0.13 -16.13
C GLY A 575 -21.42 -0.81 -17.35
N ALA A 576 -20.30 -0.78 -18.08
CA ALA A 576 -19.98 -1.72 -19.14
C ALA A 576 -18.52 -2.19 -19.08
N GLY A 577 -18.33 -3.48 -19.27
CA GLY A 577 -17.05 -4.17 -19.42
C GLY A 577 -17.25 -5.51 -20.12
N CYS A 578 -16.22 -6.34 -20.11
CA CYS A 578 -16.33 -7.67 -20.71
C CYS A 578 -15.45 -8.71 -20.02
N LEU A 579 -15.89 -9.96 -20.15
CA LEU A 579 -15.07 -11.16 -20.07
C LEU A 579 -14.80 -11.64 -21.50
N LEU A 580 -13.54 -11.71 -21.90
CA LEU A 580 -13.10 -12.49 -23.04
C LEU A 580 -12.73 -13.88 -22.53
N ALA A 581 -13.45 -14.90 -22.98
CA ALA A 581 -13.21 -16.29 -22.57
C ALA A 581 -12.82 -17.13 -23.78
N ARG A 582 -11.70 -17.85 -23.67
CA ARG A 582 -11.31 -18.82 -24.69
C ARG A 582 -12.39 -19.90 -24.78
N ARG A 583 -12.82 -20.27 -25.99
CA ARG A 583 -13.96 -21.19 -26.18
C ARG A 583 -13.75 -22.55 -25.51
N SER A 584 -12.54 -23.10 -25.58
CA SER A 584 -12.17 -24.36 -24.89
C SER A 584 -12.38 -24.26 -23.38
N SER A 585 -11.99 -23.12 -22.81
CA SER A 585 -12.04 -22.81 -21.38
C SER A 585 -13.47 -22.50 -20.92
N LEU A 586 -14.25 -21.83 -21.77
CA LEU A 586 -15.65 -21.47 -21.52
C LEU A 586 -16.57 -22.70 -21.36
N GLN A 587 -16.22 -23.83 -22.00
CA GLN A 587 -16.97 -25.09 -21.88
C GLN A 587 -16.91 -25.68 -20.47
N LEU A 588 -15.86 -25.38 -19.70
CA LEU A 588 -15.71 -25.82 -18.31
C LEU A 588 -16.54 -24.96 -17.34
N LEU A 589 -16.89 -23.73 -17.73
CA LEU A 589 -17.69 -22.83 -16.92
C LEU A 589 -19.18 -23.20 -16.99
N ARG A 590 -19.83 -23.21 -15.82
CA ARG A 590 -21.29 -23.40 -15.71
C ARG A 590 -21.96 -22.08 -15.32
N PRO A 591 -23.02 -21.64 -16.02
CA PRO A 591 -23.76 -20.44 -15.64
C PRO A 591 -24.20 -20.51 -14.16
N PRO A 592 -23.95 -19.47 -13.35
CA PRO A 592 -24.25 -19.51 -11.93
C PRO A 592 -25.74 -19.37 -11.63
N SER A 593 -26.47 -18.76 -12.57
CA SER A 593 -27.92 -18.63 -12.56
C SER A 593 -28.42 -18.48 -14.00
N PHE A 594 -29.73 -18.46 -14.18
CA PHE A 594 -30.36 -18.17 -15.46
C PHE A 594 -31.42 -17.07 -15.30
N ALA A 595 -31.46 -16.14 -16.26
CA ALA A 595 -32.53 -15.17 -16.37
C ALA A 595 -32.62 -14.60 -17.78
N GLY A 596 -33.84 -14.19 -18.17
CA GLY A 596 -34.08 -13.40 -19.37
C GLY A 596 -33.43 -13.98 -20.63
N GLY A 597 -32.56 -13.18 -21.27
CA GLY A 597 -31.97 -13.46 -22.57
C GLY A 597 -30.98 -14.62 -22.65
N GLY A 598 -30.43 -15.08 -21.51
CA GLY A 598 -29.45 -16.17 -21.48
C GLY A 598 -30.03 -17.57 -21.66
N VAL A 599 -31.36 -17.70 -21.62
CA VAL A 599 -32.08 -18.96 -21.83
C VAL A 599 -33.08 -18.83 -22.97
N CYS A 600 -33.27 -19.91 -23.72
CA CYS A 600 -34.30 -20.00 -24.75
C CYS A 600 -35.55 -20.73 -24.27
N TYR A 601 -35.43 -21.59 -23.24
CA TYR A 601 -36.56 -22.32 -22.67
C TYR A 601 -36.29 -22.71 -21.21
N TYR A 602 -37.35 -22.62 -20.38
CA TYR A 602 -37.40 -23.15 -19.02
C TYR A 602 -38.74 -23.86 -18.82
N SER A 603 -38.70 -25.08 -18.28
CA SER A 603 -39.88 -25.80 -17.83
C SER A 603 -40.54 -25.06 -16.67
N GLY A 604 -41.75 -24.53 -16.89
CA GLY A 604 -42.49 -23.79 -15.86
C GLY A 604 -42.92 -24.63 -14.66
N PRO A 605 -43.47 -23.99 -13.58
CA PRO A 605 -43.75 -24.62 -12.28
C PRO A 605 -44.70 -25.83 -12.27
N TRP A 606 -45.32 -26.17 -13.40
CA TRP A 606 -46.28 -27.26 -13.57
C TRP A 606 -45.81 -28.32 -14.59
N SER A 607 -44.61 -28.15 -15.15
CA SER A 607 -44.01 -29.15 -16.02
C SER A 607 -43.54 -30.34 -15.18
N PRO A 608 -43.81 -31.59 -15.60
CA PRO A 608 -43.27 -32.78 -14.94
C PRO A 608 -41.75 -32.96 -15.20
N THR A 609 -41.11 -32.02 -15.89
CA THR A 609 -39.69 -32.04 -16.23
C THR A 609 -39.02 -30.75 -15.77
N GLU A 610 -37.74 -30.79 -15.42
CA GLU A 610 -36.94 -29.61 -15.04
C GLU A 610 -36.05 -29.13 -16.20
N ARG A 611 -36.56 -29.18 -17.43
CA ARG A 611 -35.76 -28.87 -18.62
C ARG A 611 -35.40 -27.38 -18.68
N LEU A 612 -34.11 -27.11 -18.87
CA LEU A 612 -33.56 -25.78 -19.08
C LEU A 612 -32.68 -25.80 -20.32
N LEU A 613 -32.94 -24.89 -21.27
CA LEU A 613 -32.15 -24.74 -22.49
C LEU A 613 -31.52 -23.35 -22.50
N TYR A 614 -30.19 -23.32 -22.44
CA TYR A 614 -29.40 -22.12 -22.54
C TYR A 614 -29.23 -21.68 -24.00
N ARG A 615 -28.96 -20.38 -24.20
CA ARG A 615 -28.43 -19.90 -25.48
C ARG A 615 -27.01 -20.42 -25.70
N ASP A 616 -26.56 -20.40 -26.96
CA ASP A 616 -25.24 -20.90 -27.30
C ASP A 616 -24.12 -19.97 -26.82
N ALA A 617 -22.93 -20.54 -26.67
CA ALA A 617 -21.67 -19.84 -26.40
C ALA A 617 -21.72 -18.88 -25.19
N GLY A 618 -21.47 -17.59 -25.41
CA GLY A 618 -21.29 -16.58 -24.35
C GLY A 618 -22.61 -16.02 -23.82
N GLN A 619 -23.65 -16.00 -24.65
CA GLN A 619 -24.94 -15.39 -24.29
C GLN A 619 -25.60 -16.06 -23.09
N ARG A 620 -25.31 -17.34 -22.82
CA ARG A 620 -25.78 -18.04 -21.61
C ARG A 620 -25.28 -17.44 -20.30
N PHE A 621 -24.23 -16.61 -20.35
CA PHE A 621 -23.66 -15.91 -19.20
C PHE A 621 -24.09 -14.45 -19.11
N GLU A 622 -24.76 -13.91 -20.13
CA GLU A 622 -25.35 -12.56 -20.13
C GLU A 622 -26.73 -12.61 -19.47
N VAL A 623 -26.73 -12.74 -18.14
CA VAL A 623 -27.95 -12.93 -17.34
C VAL A 623 -28.80 -11.65 -17.33
N GLY A 624 -30.03 -11.74 -17.86
CA GLY A 624 -30.99 -10.62 -17.88
C GLY A 624 -31.02 -9.85 -19.20
N THR A 625 -31.39 -8.57 -19.14
CA THR A 625 -31.34 -7.68 -20.32
C THR A 625 -29.97 -6.99 -20.36
N PRO A 626 -29.22 -7.09 -21.47
CA PRO A 626 -27.94 -6.41 -21.58
C PRO A 626 -28.12 -4.89 -21.61
N ASN A 627 -27.07 -4.13 -21.27
CA ASN A 627 -27.04 -2.68 -21.41
C ASN A 627 -26.93 -2.27 -22.89
N TYR A 628 -27.98 -2.53 -23.67
CA TYR A 628 -27.96 -2.41 -25.13
C TYR A 628 -27.80 -0.98 -25.64
N ALA A 629 -28.10 0.02 -24.80
CA ALA A 629 -27.85 1.42 -25.10
C ALA A 629 -26.35 1.76 -25.15
N ALA A 630 -25.51 0.98 -24.47
CA ALA A 630 -24.08 1.23 -24.38
C ALA A 630 -23.27 0.68 -25.57
N PHE A 631 -23.82 -0.25 -26.37
CA PHE A 631 -23.06 -0.91 -27.44
C PHE A 631 -22.51 0.07 -28.51
N PRO A 632 -23.30 1.06 -29.00
CA PRO A 632 -22.77 2.04 -29.95
C PRO A 632 -21.58 2.83 -29.38
N ALA A 633 -21.66 3.25 -28.12
CA ALA A 633 -20.58 3.97 -27.43
C ALA A 633 -19.30 3.12 -27.31
N ILE A 634 -19.43 1.82 -27.03
CA ILE A 634 -18.28 0.92 -26.91
C ILE A 634 -17.53 0.84 -28.24
N ALA A 635 -18.23 0.58 -29.34
CA ALA A 635 -17.61 0.50 -30.67
C ALA A 635 -16.90 1.82 -31.05
N ARG A 636 -17.55 2.96 -30.79
CA ARG A 636 -16.98 4.30 -31.06
C ARG A 636 -15.81 4.63 -30.14
N GLY A 637 -15.82 4.20 -28.89
CA GLY A 637 -14.70 4.36 -27.96
C GLY A 637 -13.44 3.65 -28.46
N PHE A 638 -13.57 2.42 -28.96
CA PHE A 638 -12.44 1.74 -29.61
C PHE A 638 -12.00 2.43 -30.91
N ALA A 639 -12.95 2.91 -31.71
CA ALA A 639 -12.63 3.68 -32.92
C ALA A 639 -11.90 5.01 -32.59
N PHE A 640 -12.27 5.67 -31.49
CA PHE A 640 -11.57 6.84 -30.96
C PHE A 640 -10.13 6.50 -30.60
N VAL A 641 -9.90 5.45 -29.82
CA VAL A 641 -8.55 5.00 -29.45
C VAL A 641 -7.72 4.67 -30.70
N ALA A 642 -8.30 3.98 -31.68
CA ALA A 642 -7.65 3.69 -32.95
C ALA A 642 -7.30 4.97 -33.73
N ARG A 643 -8.21 5.95 -33.78
CA ARG A 643 -7.99 7.26 -34.42
C ARG A 643 -6.84 8.03 -33.79
N MET A 644 -6.65 7.90 -32.47
CA MET A 644 -5.55 8.54 -31.75
C MET A 644 -4.20 7.81 -31.88
N GLY A 645 -4.11 6.78 -32.74
CA GLY A 645 -2.89 6.02 -32.99
C GLY A 645 -2.77 4.72 -32.19
N GLY A 646 -3.86 4.27 -31.56
CA GLY A 646 -3.88 3.03 -30.78
C GLY A 646 -3.32 3.17 -29.37
N ALA A 647 -3.35 2.07 -28.60
CA ALA A 647 -2.92 2.08 -27.20
C ALA A 647 -1.42 2.39 -27.06
N GLU A 648 -0.60 2.04 -28.05
CA GLU A 648 0.85 2.27 -28.06
C GLU A 648 1.22 3.76 -28.15
N ALA A 649 0.52 4.53 -28.99
CA ALA A 649 0.73 5.98 -29.08
C ALA A 649 0.33 6.68 -27.77
N LEU A 650 -0.77 6.23 -27.16
CA LEU A 650 -1.22 6.72 -25.85
C LEU A 650 -0.27 6.32 -24.73
N ALA A 651 0.36 5.15 -24.82
CA ALA A 651 1.41 4.71 -23.91
C ALA A 651 2.62 5.65 -24.00
N LEU A 652 3.10 5.95 -25.21
CA LEU A 652 4.24 6.83 -25.42
C LEU A 652 4.02 8.22 -24.81
N HIS A 653 2.82 8.78 -25.02
CA HIS A 653 2.37 10.01 -24.38
C HIS A 653 2.40 9.90 -22.84
N SER A 654 1.56 9.04 -22.28
CA SER A 654 1.33 8.99 -20.82
C SER A 654 2.58 8.56 -20.04
N THR A 655 3.35 7.59 -20.55
CA THR A 655 4.56 7.09 -19.88
C THR A 655 5.70 8.09 -19.90
N ALA A 656 5.80 8.97 -20.91
CA ALA A 656 6.78 10.05 -20.91
C ALA A 656 6.52 11.06 -19.78
N LEU A 657 5.26 11.45 -19.57
CA LEU A 657 4.86 12.32 -18.45
C LEU A 657 5.17 11.68 -17.10
N ALA A 658 4.80 10.41 -16.93
CA ALA A 658 5.08 9.65 -15.70
C ALA A 658 6.59 9.52 -15.42
N ARG A 659 7.40 9.22 -16.45
CA ARG A 659 8.86 9.13 -16.33
C ARG A 659 9.49 10.46 -15.96
N TRP A 660 9.07 11.54 -16.62
CA TRP A 660 9.61 12.87 -16.34
C TRP A 660 9.30 13.29 -14.91
N ILE A 661 8.05 13.11 -14.44
CA ILE A 661 7.69 13.50 -13.09
C ILE A 661 8.41 12.66 -12.03
N GLU A 662 8.56 11.34 -12.24
CA GLU A 662 9.33 10.48 -11.32
C GLU A 662 10.77 10.93 -11.17
N VAL A 663 11.46 11.24 -12.28
CA VAL A 663 12.84 11.73 -12.27
C VAL A 663 12.92 13.07 -11.52
N ARG A 664 12.01 14.01 -11.81
CA ARG A 664 12.02 15.33 -11.15
C ARG A 664 11.72 15.23 -9.66
N LEU A 665 10.72 14.43 -9.26
CA LEU A 665 10.37 14.21 -7.85
C LEU A 665 11.49 13.53 -7.06
N ALA A 666 12.19 12.55 -7.65
CA ALA A 666 13.31 11.86 -7.01
C ALA A 666 14.53 12.78 -6.75
N ALA A 667 14.63 13.89 -7.48
CA ALA A 667 15.69 14.89 -7.29
C ALA A 667 15.40 15.92 -6.19
N LEU A 668 14.13 16.04 -5.75
CA LEU A 668 13.74 17.03 -4.75
C LEU A 668 14.17 16.57 -3.35
N ARG A 669 14.89 17.46 -2.65
CA ARG A 669 15.47 17.21 -1.33
C ARG A 669 15.25 18.41 -0.43
N HIS A 670 14.90 18.16 0.81
CA HIS A 670 14.90 19.18 1.85
C HIS A 670 16.33 19.69 2.05
N THR A 671 16.45 20.98 2.33
CA THR A 671 17.69 21.68 2.65
C THR A 671 17.74 22.11 4.12
N VAL A 672 16.58 22.21 4.77
CA VAL A 672 16.42 22.50 6.19
C VAL A 672 16.46 21.20 6.99
N ARG A 673 17.15 21.19 8.14
CA ARG A 673 17.24 20.06 9.10
C ARG A 673 17.85 18.74 8.55
N GLY A 674 18.29 18.70 7.30
CA GLY A 674 19.07 17.60 6.72
C GLY A 674 18.95 17.58 5.19
N ASP A 675 19.75 16.72 4.52
CA ASP A 675 19.62 16.43 3.09
C ASP A 675 18.78 15.15 2.89
N THR A 676 17.47 15.28 3.10
CA THR A 676 16.50 14.18 3.02
C THR A 676 15.64 14.30 1.76
N PRO A 677 15.25 13.18 1.12
CA PRO A 677 14.39 13.22 -0.06
C PRO A 677 12.97 13.69 0.30
N LEU A 678 12.38 14.52 -0.55
CA LEU A 678 11.00 15.00 -0.39
C LEU A 678 9.96 13.89 -0.52
N CYS A 679 10.24 12.88 -1.36
CA CYS A 679 9.30 11.81 -1.60
C CYS A 679 10.02 10.49 -1.85
N ARG A 680 9.27 9.39 -1.69
CA ARG A 680 9.68 8.05 -2.09
C ARG A 680 8.69 7.54 -3.11
N VAL A 681 9.17 7.28 -4.31
CA VAL A 681 8.40 6.57 -5.35
C VAL A 681 8.57 5.06 -5.14
N TYR A 682 7.45 4.33 -5.18
CA TYR A 682 7.41 2.89 -4.99
C TYR A 682 7.22 2.14 -6.31
N GLY A 683 7.72 0.91 -6.36
CA GLY A 683 7.60 0.01 -7.52
C GLY A 683 8.84 -0.01 -8.41
N PRO A 684 8.79 -0.73 -9.52
CA PRO A 684 9.97 -0.97 -10.35
C PRO A 684 10.37 0.31 -11.11
N PRO A 685 11.58 0.34 -11.71
CA PRO A 685 12.01 1.43 -12.56
C PRO A 685 11.02 1.72 -13.69
N ALA A 686 10.95 2.99 -14.12
CA ALA A 686 9.93 3.49 -15.05
C ALA A 686 9.92 2.83 -16.46
N GLN A 687 10.93 2.03 -16.80
CA GLN A 687 10.97 1.20 -18.00
C GLN A 687 10.11 -0.08 -17.88
N ARG A 688 9.85 -0.54 -16.65
CA ARG A 688 9.11 -1.78 -16.34
C ARG A 688 7.69 -1.53 -15.82
N LYS A 689 7.19 -0.31 -15.90
CA LYS A 689 5.83 0.06 -15.49
C LYS A 689 5.13 0.99 -16.49
N GLY A 690 3.81 1.06 -16.39
CA GLY A 690 2.95 2.02 -17.11
C GLY A 690 3.03 3.43 -16.52
N ALA A 691 2.10 4.30 -16.91
CA ALA A 691 2.06 5.70 -16.50
C ALA A 691 1.40 5.92 -15.13
N THR A 692 1.73 5.07 -14.16
CA THR A 692 1.22 5.10 -12.78
C THR A 692 2.38 5.35 -11.85
N VAL A 693 2.28 6.34 -10.97
CA VAL A 693 3.28 6.65 -9.96
C VAL A 693 2.64 6.54 -8.59
N MET A 694 3.14 5.59 -7.79
CA MET A 694 2.78 5.46 -6.38
C MET A 694 3.90 6.05 -5.54
N LEU A 695 3.57 6.94 -4.60
CA LEU A 695 4.56 7.63 -3.78
C LEU A 695 4.02 8.05 -2.41
N ASN A 696 4.94 8.35 -1.49
CA ASN A 696 4.67 9.11 -0.27
C ASN A 696 5.59 10.32 -0.19
N PHE A 697 5.08 11.40 0.38
CA PHE A 697 5.85 12.60 0.69
C PHE A 697 6.40 12.51 2.11
N PHE A 698 7.52 13.17 2.33
CA PHE A 698 8.18 13.32 3.61
C PHE A 698 8.37 14.81 3.90
N ASP A 699 8.46 15.16 5.16
CA ASP A 699 8.79 16.51 5.59
C ASP A 699 10.31 16.68 5.78
N CYS A 700 10.74 17.86 6.22
CA CYS A 700 12.16 18.15 6.42
C CYS A 700 12.84 17.31 7.52
N TYR A 701 12.06 16.61 8.34
CA TYR A 701 12.56 15.66 9.33
C TYR A 701 12.66 14.22 8.81
N GLY A 702 12.17 13.98 7.59
CA GLY A 702 12.07 12.64 7.00
C GLY A 702 10.84 11.88 7.50
N SER A 703 9.88 12.58 8.10
CA SER A 703 8.62 12.04 8.59
C SER A 703 7.62 11.92 7.45
N ILE A 704 6.87 10.83 7.39
CA ILE A 704 5.85 10.67 6.34
C ILE A 704 4.77 11.74 6.49
N VAL A 705 4.47 12.45 5.40
CA VAL A 705 3.28 13.31 5.32
C VAL A 705 2.07 12.41 5.06
N PRO A 706 1.05 12.40 5.93
CA PRO A 706 -0.13 11.58 5.73
C PRO A 706 -0.75 11.77 4.35
N HIS A 707 -0.97 10.69 3.61
CA HIS A 707 -1.51 10.75 2.24
C HIS A 707 -2.90 11.41 2.16
N ALA A 708 -3.67 11.36 3.25
CA ALA A 708 -4.92 12.08 3.43
C ALA A 708 -4.75 13.60 3.33
N ARG A 709 -3.76 14.13 4.05
CA ARG A 709 -3.41 15.55 4.05
C ARG A 709 -2.88 15.99 2.69
N VAL A 710 -2.03 15.18 2.07
CA VAL A 710 -1.53 15.44 0.70
C VAL A 710 -2.69 15.52 -0.29
N LYS A 711 -3.65 14.58 -0.24
CA LYS A 711 -4.84 14.63 -1.08
C LYS A 711 -5.67 15.88 -0.85
N HIS A 712 -5.97 16.21 0.40
CA HIS A 712 -6.79 17.37 0.71
C HIS A 712 -6.12 18.68 0.24
N LEU A 713 -4.80 18.82 0.44
CA LEU A 713 -4.03 19.95 -0.10
C LEU A 713 -4.08 19.98 -1.64
N ALA A 714 -3.87 18.85 -2.31
CA ALA A 714 -3.92 18.79 -3.77
C ALA A 714 -5.30 19.20 -4.33
N ASP A 715 -6.39 18.72 -3.70
CA ASP A 715 -7.76 19.04 -4.10
C ASP A 715 -8.04 20.57 -4.02
N ARG A 716 -7.51 21.28 -3.01
CA ARG A 716 -7.63 22.76 -2.90
C ARG A 716 -6.99 23.51 -4.06
N PHE A 717 -6.03 22.89 -4.74
CA PHE A 717 -5.38 23.45 -5.92
C PHE A 717 -5.86 22.76 -7.21
N GLY A 718 -7.06 22.17 -7.21
CA GLY A 718 -7.64 21.54 -8.41
C GLY A 718 -6.85 20.34 -8.93
N ILE A 719 -5.96 19.73 -8.12
CA ILE A 719 -5.20 18.54 -8.49
C ILE A 719 -5.93 17.31 -7.96
N THR A 720 -6.61 16.59 -8.86
CA THR A 720 -7.31 15.36 -8.52
C THR A 720 -6.34 14.18 -8.55
N LEU A 721 -6.04 13.62 -7.38
CA LEU A 721 -5.23 12.42 -7.22
C LEU A 721 -5.93 11.41 -6.30
N ARG A 722 -5.35 10.20 -6.21
CA ARG A 722 -5.87 9.11 -5.37
C ARG A 722 -4.98 8.87 -4.16
N ASN A 723 -5.58 8.52 -3.02
CA ASN A 723 -4.86 8.14 -1.81
C ASN A 723 -5.40 6.83 -1.20
N GLY A 724 -4.70 6.28 -0.21
CA GLY A 724 -5.05 5.04 0.48
C GLY A 724 -4.44 3.79 -0.17
N CYS A 725 -5.16 2.66 -0.13
CA CYS A 725 -4.64 1.36 -0.58
C CYS A 725 -4.97 1.00 -2.04
N PHE A 726 -5.66 1.87 -2.79
CA PHE A 726 -6.01 1.69 -4.20
C PHE A 726 -6.77 0.38 -4.54
N CYS A 727 -7.45 -0.23 -3.57
CA CYS A 727 -7.99 -1.59 -3.68
C CYS A 727 -6.91 -2.63 -4.07
N ASN A 728 -5.69 -2.43 -3.59
CA ASN A 728 -4.53 -3.29 -3.80
C ASN A 728 -3.68 -3.29 -2.52
N LEU A 729 -4.28 -3.84 -1.47
CA LEU A 729 -3.70 -3.81 -0.13
C LEU A 729 -2.36 -4.53 -0.08
N GLY A 730 -2.18 -5.63 -0.83
CA GLY A 730 -0.95 -6.42 -0.79
C GLY A 730 0.28 -5.66 -1.31
N ALA A 731 0.17 -4.96 -2.45
CA ALA A 731 1.28 -4.14 -2.95
C ALA A 731 1.55 -2.94 -2.04
N VAL A 732 0.48 -2.29 -1.55
CA VAL A 732 0.62 -1.09 -0.71
C VAL A 732 1.24 -1.45 0.64
N GLN A 733 0.75 -2.47 1.34
CA GLN A 733 1.33 -2.95 2.60
C GLN A 733 2.81 -3.31 2.43
N GLN A 734 3.19 -3.99 1.34
CA GLN A 734 4.60 -4.34 1.12
C GLN A 734 5.48 -3.11 0.85
N ALA A 735 4.96 -2.14 0.10
CA ALA A 735 5.66 -0.90 -0.23
C ALA A 735 5.84 0.01 1.00
N THR A 736 4.77 0.19 1.78
CA THR A 736 4.72 1.14 2.89
C THR A 736 5.21 0.54 4.18
N TYR A 737 5.44 -0.78 4.26
CA TYR A 737 5.86 -1.48 5.47
C TYR A 737 7.00 -0.79 6.23
N ALA A 738 8.09 -0.49 5.53
CA ALA A 738 9.27 0.17 6.12
C ALA A 738 9.07 1.67 6.40
N THR A 739 7.96 2.25 5.92
CA THR A 739 7.67 3.69 6.04
C THR A 739 6.59 3.96 7.10
N ALA A 740 5.63 3.05 7.25
CA ALA A 740 4.48 3.18 8.15
C ALA A 740 4.61 2.30 9.40
N GLY A 741 5.47 1.27 9.40
CA GLY A 741 5.59 0.34 10.53
C GLY A 741 4.62 -0.84 10.45
N ALA A 742 4.95 -1.90 11.19
CA ALA A 742 4.23 -3.18 11.21
C ALA A 742 2.81 -3.02 11.78
N GLU A 743 2.71 -2.25 12.86
CA GLU A 743 1.52 -1.96 13.64
C GLU A 743 0.45 -1.20 12.85
N HIS A 744 0.87 -0.44 11.83
CA HIS A 744 -0.01 0.28 10.92
C HIS A 744 -0.28 -0.49 9.62
N CYS A 745 0.57 -1.47 9.26
CA CYS A 745 0.37 -2.29 8.06
C CYS A 745 -0.38 -3.61 8.33
N GLU A 746 -0.29 -4.19 9.52
CA GLU A 746 -0.93 -5.48 9.92
C GLU A 746 -2.17 -5.28 10.80
N LEU A 747 -3.14 -4.56 10.24
CA LEU A 747 -4.29 -3.99 10.95
C LEU A 747 -5.30 -5.02 11.47
N ASP A 748 -5.32 -6.22 10.87
CA ASP A 748 -6.16 -7.35 11.28
C ASP A 748 -5.60 -8.05 12.53
N LYS A 749 -4.27 -8.21 12.60
CA LYS A 749 -3.60 -8.86 13.73
C LYS A 749 -3.73 -8.01 14.99
N THR A 750 -3.66 -6.69 14.88
CA THR A 750 -3.70 -5.76 16.02
C THR A 750 -5.11 -5.55 16.57
N GLY A 751 -6.16 -6.06 15.92
CA GLY A 751 -7.56 -5.81 16.32
C GLY A 751 -7.96 -4.33 16.26
N LYS A 752 -7.16 -3.48 15.60
CA LYS A 752 -7.36 -2.03 15.53
C LYS A 752 -8.35 -1.61 14.46
N ILE A 753 -8.64 -2.48 13.49
CA ILE A 753 -9.69 -2.29 12.48
C ILE A 753 -10.69 -3.44 12.60
N LEU A 754 -11.80 -3.17 13.28
CA LEU A 754 -12.89 -4.11 13.50
C LEU A 754 -14.10 -3.83 12.59
N ASP A 755 -14.13 -2.64 12.00
CA ASP A 755 -15.20 -2.14 11.15
C ASP A 755 -14.69 -1.12 10.12
N CYS A 756 -15.59 -0.68 9.23
CA CYS A 756 -15.27 0.30 8.19
C CYS A 756 -14.93 1.68 8.78
N THR A 757 -15.56 2.07 9.90
CA THR A 757 -15.30 3.37 10.54
C THR A 757 -13.87 3.45 11.04
N ALA A 758 -13.39 2.44 11.75
CA ALA A 758 -12.01 2.36 12.21
C ALA A 758 -11.00 2.27 11.04
N PHE A 759 -11.39 1.67 9.91
CA PHE A 759 -10.59 1.70 8.69
C PHE A 759 -10.50 3.10 8.10
N ASP A 760 -11.62 3.78 7.92
CA ASP A 760 -11.67 5.13 7.37
C ASP A 760 -10.90 6.10 8.26
N GLU A 761 -11.16 6.10 9.57
CA GLU A 761 -10.48 7.00 10.52
C GLU A 761 -8.97 6.78 10.56
N LYS A 762 -8.48 5.54 10.62
CA LYS A 762 -7.04 5.26 10.80
C LYS A 762 -6.28 5.30 9.47
N ILE A 763 -6.87 4.76 8.41
CA ILE A 763 -6.19 4.55 7.13
C ILE A 763 -6.49 5.70 6.18
N LEU A 764 -7.75 6.10 6.03
CA LEU A 764 -8.10 7.14 5.05
C LEU A 764 -7.91 8.55 5.59
N ASP A 765 -8.24 8.81 6.86
CA ASP A 765 -8.22 10.14 7.45
C ASP A 765 -6.89 10.45 8.14
N LYS A 766 -6.43 9.58 9.04
CA LYS A 766 -5.11 9.73 9.68
C LYS A 766 -3.94 9.42 8.76
N GLY A 767 -4.16 8.57 7.75
CA GLY A 767 -3.13 8.18 6.79
C GLY A 767 -2.06 7.25 7.36
N ASP A 768 -2.39 6.48 8.40
CA ASP A 768 -1.46 5.60 9.13
C ASP A 768 -0.81 4.55 8.20
N CYS A 769 -1.52 4.11 7.16
CA CYS A 769 -0.98 3.21 6.15
C CYS A 769 -1.64 3.49 4.79
N GLY A 770 -0.82 3.62 3.75
CA GLY A 770 -1.31 3.94 2.42
C GLY A 770 -0.29 4.76 1.64
N ALA A 771 -0.68 5.15 0.44
CA ALA A 771 0.14 6.03 -0.39
C ALA A 771 -0.71 7.02 -1.18
N VAL A 772 -0.04 7.95 -1.84
CA VAL A 772 -0.60 8.74 -2.94
C VAL A 772 -0.32 8.00 -4.26
N ARG A 773 -1.29 8.03 -5.17
CA ARG A 773 -1.12 7.56 -6.55
C ARG A 773 -1.57 8.65 -7.52
N ILE A 774 -0.68 8.95 -8.46
CA ILE A 774 -0.99 9.71 -9.66
C ILE A 774 -0.88 8.80 -10.89
N SER A 775 -1.65 9.11 -11.93
CA SER A 775 -1.64 8.37 -13.18
C SER A 775 -2.05 9.26 -14.35
N PHE A 776 -1.32 9.15 -15.45
CA PHE A 776 -1.55 9.93 -16.66
C PHE A 776 -2.31 9.10 -17.71
N GLY A 777 -3.08 9.75 -18.57
CA GLY A 777 -3.85 9.10 -19.62
C GLY A 777 -4.30 10.06 -20.72
N LEU A 778 -5.41 9.74 -21.40
CA LEU A 778 -5.87 10.42 -22.63
C LEU A 778 -5.85 11.95 -22.56
N GLY A 779 -6.45 12.53 -21.51
CA GLY A 779 -6.58 13.98 -21.37
C GLY A 779 -5.40 14.69 -20.70
N SER A 780 -4.33 13.97 -20.33
CA SER A 780 -3.17 14.58 -19.67
C SER A 780 -2.30 15.36 -20.66
N ASN A 781 -1.57 16.38 -20.21
CA ASN A 781 -0.50 17.01 -20.98
C ASN A 781 0.70 17.40 -20.09
N PHE A 782 1.71 18.07 -20.66
CA PHE A 782 2.88 18.52 -19.90
C PHE A 782 2.51 19.50 -18.78
N ALA A 783 1.50 20.35 -18.98
CA ALA A 783 1.06 21.30 -17.95
C ALA A 783 0.54 20.58 -16.69
N ASP A 784 -0.16 19.45 -16.84
CA ASP A 784 -0.63 18.64 -15.71
C ASP A 784 0.55 18.07 -14.90
N ALA A 785 1.58 17.52 -15.57
CA ALA A 785 2.77 17.02 -14.89
C ALA A 785 3.55 18.15 -14.21
N TYR A 786 3.70 19.31 -14.87
CA TYR A 786 4.40 20.47 -14.33
C TYR A 786 3.67 21.06 -13.11
N ARG A 787 2.33 21.17 -13.14
CA ARG A 787 1.53 21.63 -11.99
C ARG A 787 1.72 20.70 -10.78
N PHE A 788 1.76 19.37 -10.99
CA PHE A 788 2.05 18.44 -9.90
C PHE A 788 3.47 18.59 -9.36
N LEU A 789 4.46 18.84 -10.23
CA LEU A 789 5.82 19.16 -9.78
C LEU A 789 5.85 20.42 -8.92
N MET A 790 5.14 21.48 -9.33
CA MET A 790 5.06 22.72 -8.55
C MET A 790 4.39 22.48 -7.19
N PHE A 791 3.31 21.70 -7.16
CA PHE A 791 2.68 21.27 -5.91
C PHE A 791 3.67 20.57 -4.99
N ALA A 792 4.42 19.58 -5.51
CA ALA A 792 5.45 18.90 -4.73
C ALA A 792 6.53 19.86 -4.23
N THR A 793 7.03 20.78 -5.06
CA THR A 793 8.05 21.74 -4.62
C THR A 793 7.57 22.68 -3.52
N CYS A 794 6.27 22.97 -3.42
CA CYS A 794 5.72 23.77 -2.32
C CYS A 794 5.77 23.05 -0.96
N LEU A 795 5.99 21.72 -0.95
CA LEU A 795 6.15 20.92 0.27
C LEU A 795 7.62 20.84 0.74
N LEU A 796 8.57 21.37 -0.04
CA LEU A 796 9.98 21.41 0.36
C LEU A 796 10.16 22.25 1.62
N ASP A 797 11.09 21.81 2.47
CA ASP A 797 11.47 22.49 3.71
C ASP A 797 10.30 22.79 4.67
N THR A 798 9.23 22.00 4.60
CA THR A 798 8.07 22.09 5.50
C THR A 798 8.13 21.05 6.63
N ASP A 799 7.38 21.30 7.70
CA ASP A 799 7.06 20.35 8.78
C ASP A 799 5.59 19.94 8.62
N VAL A 800 5.27 18.66 8.86
CA VAL A 800 3.88 18.16 8.84
C VAL A 800 2.93 18.97 9.71
N SER A 801 3.38 19.47 10.87
CA SER A 801 2.59 20.31 11.78
C SER A 801 2.26 21.68 11.17
N GLY A 802 3.19 22.26 10.38
CA GLY A 802 2.99 23.51 9.66
C GLY A 802 1.94 23.42 8.54
N LEU A 803 1.65 22.21 8.05
CA LEU A 803 0.57 21.97 7.07
C LEU A 803 -0.82 22.13 7.68
N GLU A 804 -0.98 21.93 8.99
CA GLU A 804 -2.28 22.05 9.67
C GLU A 804 -2.80 23.49 9.64
N GLY A 805 -1.93 24.48 9.78
CA GLY A 805 -2.28 25.90 9.65
C GLY A 805 -2.81 26.26 8.27
N VAL A 806 -2.26 25.64 7.21
CA VAL A 806 -2.74 25.85 5.83
C VAL A 806 -4.10 25.20 5.62
N LEU A 807 -4.32 24.00 6.17
CA LEU A 807 -5.59 23.29 6.09
C LEU A 807 -6.70 23.95 6.92
N ALA A 808 -6.35 24.55 8.06
CA ALA A 808 -7.29 25.28 8.91
C ALA A 808 -7.63 26.69 8.40
N ALA A 809 -6.78 27.28 7.56
CA ALA A 809 -7.06 28.56 6.91
C ALA A 809 -8.21 28.39 5.90
N SER A 810 -9.34 29.06 6.18
CA SER A 810 -10.56 29.07 5.36
C SER A 810 -10.26 29.28 3.87
N ASP A 811 -10.97 28.57 3.00
CA ASP A 811 -10.83 28.69 1.56
C ASP A 811 -10.91 30.15 1.08
N PRO A 812 -9.91 30.62 0.31
CA PRO A 812 -9.97 31.94 -0.32
C PRO A 812 -11.18 32.13 -1.25
N GLU A 813 -11.85 31.04 -1.66
CA GLU A 813 -13.04 31.07 -2.52
C GLU A 813 -14.37 31.05 -1.75
N ALA A 814 -14.39 30.76 -0.45
CA ALA A 814 -15.64 30.78 0.33
C ALA A 814 -16.23 32.20 0.49
N ASP A 815 -15.42 33.24 0.23
CA ASP A 815 -15.82 34.65 0.33
C ASP A 815 -16.18 35.29 -1.05
N ALA A 816 -16.15 34.51 -2.13
CA ALA A 816 -16.47 34.98 -3.49
C ALA A 816 -17.72 34.28 -4.06
N GLY A 817 -18.88 34.54 -3.44
CA GLY A 817 -20.18 34.40 -4.11
C GLY A 817 -21.01 33.20 -3.65
N SER A 818 -22.01 33.47 -2.82
CA SER A 818 -23.07 32.50 -2.57
C SER A 818 -23.79 32.14 -3.88
N PRO A 819 -24.17 30.87 -4.08
CA PRO A 819 -25.05 30.53 -5.18
C PRO A 819 -26.41 31.18 -4.91
N ARG A 820 -26.83 32.08 -5.80
CA ARG A 820 -28.19 32.61 -5.84
C ARG A 820 -29.16 31.43 -5.79
N THR A 821 -29.96 31.40 -4.73
CA THR A 821 -31.06 30.47 -4.54
C THR A 821 -31.98 30.50 -5.76
N ALA A 822 -32.17 29.34 -6.41
CA ALA A 822 -33.17 29.17 -7.45
C ALA A 822 -34.58 29.34 -6.84
N PRO A 823 -35.53 30.01 -7.52
CA PRO A 823 -36.87 30.22 -6.98
C PRO A 823 -37.63 28.89 -6.94
N ALA A 824 -38.24 28.61 -5.79
CA ALA A 824 -39.08 27.44 -5.58
C ALA A 824 -40.25 27.42 -6.57
N VAL A 825 -40.44 26.29 -7.26
CA VAL A 825 -41.63 25.99 -8.06
C VAL A 825 -42.75 25.61 -7.08
N PRO A 826 -43.92 26.28 -7.10
CA PRO A 826 -45.04 25.90 -6.25
C PRO A 826 -45.73 24.63 -6.78
N ALA A 827 -46.22 23.83 -5.85
CA ALA A 827 -46.86 22.52 -6.04
C ALA A 827 -48.14 22.55 -6.88
#